data_AF-A0A9C9YWZ6-F1
#
_entry.id   AF-A0A9C9YWZ6-F1
#
_cell.length_a   1.000
_cell.length_b   1.000
_cell.length_c   1.000
_cell.angle_alpha   90.00
_cell.angle_beta   90.00
_cell.angle_gamma   90.00
#
_symmetry.space_group_name_H-M   'P 1'
#
loop_
_entity.id
_entity.type
_entity.pdbx_description
1 polymer ?
#
loop_
_entity_poly.entity_id
_entity_poly.type
_entity_poly.pdbx_seq_one_letter_code
_entity_poly.pdbx_strand_id
1 'polypeptide(L)'
;MTTDPEQSCYHCGLPVPEDSDLSVTILGEARPMCCAGCEAVARAIVENHLESFYQHRTANPTRPEELVPEALRELSLYDDDKLQQSFVRQMADDRREAALILEGITCAACVWLNERHVQALDGVISFQVNYSTHRAQLVWDNSRIRLSAVLQAISEIGYHAHPFDPGRQEALHKKERRQAIRRLGVAGVGMMQVMMMAVGLYLGESQGMSPGIRSLLRWASLVVATPVVFYAAQPFFRSAWRDLRFRQLGMDVPVSLAIGGAYLASAWATVRGVGEVYFDSVTMFTFFLLLGRFLELSARHRAGRVGDELVRMLPATAHLKTPEGLQPTPVTELRVGDEIVIKPGETAPADGTVVEGRTSMDESLLSGESLPVAKGAGDFIIGGAINRDSPITVRLDKLGQETVLAGISRLLERAQGEKPQIAQLANRVAGWFVAGLLAVALAVFGYWHLHRPDDALWITLSVLVVTCPCALSLATPVAMTATVGVLTRMGVLTTRGHALETLARATDMVFDKTGTLTRGRLSLVGVTPYSDLPEEEIRALAAGLEQYSEHPIAAALQKGVDAPASVEVIESVPGTGVLGRRQGDLLRIGSLAYIREWHPDFDDQAPPGASVYLATQQTVLARLELQDELRPEAREALETLNGLGVEPRLLSGDNEPAVAQVAEALGIRDYRARQLPEDKLDYVRQLQRQGRIVAMVGDGVNDAPVLAGADVSIAMGGGAQLAQA
;
A
#
# COMPACT_ATOMS: atom_id res chain seq x y z
N MET A 1 25.21 53.03 -23.70
CA MET A 1 24.68 54.30 -23.17
C MET A 1 25.19 54.43 -21.75
N THR A 2 26.15 55.32 -21.53
CA THR A 2 26.65 55.70 -20.20
C THR A 2 25.60 56.58 -19.55
N THR A 3 24.77 56.00 -18.68
CA THR A 3 23.79 56.73 -17.87
C THR A 3 24.52 57.51 -16.79
N ASP A 4 24.22 58.81 -16.72
CA ASP A 4 24.72 59.74 -15.71
C ASP A 4 24.41 59.20 -14.29
N PRO A 5 25.40 59.02 -13.39
CA PRO A 5 25.17 58.42 -12.08
C PRO A 5 24.16 59.17 -11.20
N GLU A 6 23.88 60.44 -11.50
CA GLU A 6 22.92 61.26 -10.73
C GLU A 6 21.44 60.94 -11.00
N GLN A 7 21.10 60.19 -12.05
CA GLN A 7 19.70 59.81 -12.37
C GLN A 7 19.36 58.36 -12.03
N SER A 8 20.22 57.65 -11.29
CA SER A 8 19.99 56.26 -10.90
C SER A 8 19.65 56.14 -9.42
N CYS A 9 18.71 55.25 -9.10
CA CYS A 9 18.32 54.94 -7.74
C CYS A 9 19.51 54.36 -7.01
N TYR A 10 19.84 54.95 -5.87
CA TYR A 10 21.01 54.52 -5.12
C TYR A 10 20.87 53.11 -4.54
N HIS A 11 19.64 52.63 -4.30
CA HIS A 11 19.41 51.29 -3.74
C HIS A 11 19.50 50.17 -4.81
N CYS A 12 18.82 50.32 -5.95
CA CYS A 12 18.70 49.26 -6.97
C CYS A 12 19.34 49.58 -8.33
N GLY A 13 19.81 50.81 -8.55
CA GLY A 13 20.48 51.22 -9.78
C GLY A 13 19.57 51.54 -10.98
N LEU A 14 18.24 51.48 -10.82
CA LEU A 14 17.28 51.82 -11.88
C LEU A 14 17.14 53.33 -12.06
N PRO A 15 16.79 53.84 -13.26
CA PRO A 15 16.55 55.26 -13.46
C PRO A 15 15.45 55.78 -12.53
N VAL A 16 15.67 56.93 -11.92
CA VAL A 16 14.70 57.61 -11.07
C VAL A 16 13.69 58.32 -11.97
N PRO A 17 12.38 58.07 -11.83
CA PRO A 17 11.36 58.79 -12.60
C PRO A 17 11.48 60.30 -12.39
N GLU A 18 11.26 61.10 -13.44
CA GLU A 18 11.43 62.57 -13.39
C GLU A 18 10.52 63.26 -12.33
N ASP A 19 9.44 62.59 -11.90
CA ASP A 19 8.47 63.08 -10.89
C ASP A 19 8.64 62.46 -9.48
N SER A 20 9.80 61.86 -9.16
CA SER A 20 10.03 61.17 -7.88
C SER A 20 10.84 62.00 -6.87
N ASP A 21 10.18 62.48 -5.81
CA ASP A 21 10.83 63.17 -4.66
C ASP A 21 11.40 62.21 -3.60
N LEU A 22 11.46 60.91 -3.88
CA LEU A 22 11.79 59.89 -2.90
C LEU A 22 13.31 59.85 -2.64
N SER A 23 13.73 60.11 -1.40
CA SER A 23 15.15 60.08 -1.02
C SER A 23 15.36 59.55 0.41
N VAL A 24 16.51 58.92 0.64
CA VAL A 24 16.94 58.47 1.97
C VAL A 24 18.36 58.96 2.23
N THR A 25 18.63 59.48 3.43
CA THR A 25 19.98 59.83 3.86
C THR A 25 20.76 58.56 4.19
N ILE A 26 21.76 58.24 3.36
CA ILE A 26 22.62 57.06 3.53
C ILE A 26 24.06 57.57 3.64
N LEU A 27 24.80 57.20 4.68
CA LEU A 27 26.17 57.66 4.92
C LEU A 27 26.30 59.20 4.94
N GLY A 28 25.27 59.88 5.43
CA GLY A 28 25.24 61.35 5.55
C GLY A 28 24.86 62.12 4.28
N GLU A 29 24.64 61.44 3.15
CA GLU A 29 24.21 62.08 1.89
C GLU A 29 22.77 61.69 1.53
N ALA A 30 21.97 62.65 1.05
CA ALA A 30 20.64 62.37 0.54
C ALA A 30 20.75 61.64 -0.81
N ARG A 31 20.23 60.42 -0.88
CA ARG A 31 20.32 59.55 -2.06
C ARG A 31 18.94 59.31 -2.68
N PRO A 32 18.78 59.45 -4.01
CA PRO A 32 17.48 59.32 -4.66
C PRO A 32 17.03 57.86 -4.80
N MET A 33 15.72 57.64 -4.79
CA MET A 33 15.06 56.33 -4.87
C MET A 33 14.08 56.29 -6.05
N CYS A 34 14.04 55.17 -6.78
CA CYS A 34 13.14 55.05 -7.94
C CYS A 34 11.68 54.76 -7.57
N CYS A 35 11.41 54.26 -6.36
CA CYS A 35 10.06 53.93 -5.88
C CYS A 35 10.00 53.88 -4.35
N ALA A 36 8.79 53.92 -3.79
CA ALA A 36 8.55 53.88 -2.34
C ALA A 36 9.08 52.58 -1.69
N GLY A 37 9.16 51.48 -2.44
CA GLY A 37 9.76 50.23 -1.98
C GLY A 37 11.27 50.35 -1.74
N CYS A 38 11.99 50.98 -2.66
CA CYS A 38 13.44 51.23 -2.49
C CYS A 38 13.70 52.19 -1.34
N GLU A 39 12.84 53.21 -1.17
CA GLU A 39 12.90 54.12 -0.03
C GLU A 39 12.67 53.40 1.29
N ALA A 40 11.63 52.57 1.40
CA ALA A 40 11.30 51.83 2.61
C ALA A 40 12.42 50.86 3.02
N VAL A 41 12.97 50.10 2.07
CA VAL A 41 14.07 49.17 2.33
C VAL A 41 15.35 49.92 2.69
N ALA A 42 15.69 50.98 1.95
CA ALA A 42 16.87 51.76 2.25
C ALA A 42 16.79 52.45 3.62
N ARG A 43 15.62 52.99 3.97
CA ARG A 43 15.34 53.60 5.27
C ARG A 43 15.44 52.57 6.40
N ALA A 44 14.87 51.37 6.22
CA ALA A 44 14.99 50.29 7.19
C ALA A 44 16.45 49.87 7.42
N ILE A 45 17.28 49.80 6.38
CA ILE A 45 18.72 49.47 6.52
C ILE A 45 19.45 50.54 7.34
N VAL A 46 19.18 51.82 7.07
CA VAL A 46 19.78 52.96 7.81
C VAL A 46 19.31 52.96 9.27
N GLU A 47 18.01 52.84 9.50
CA GLU A 47 17.41 52.84 10.85
C GLU A 47 17.89 51.66 11.72
N ASN A 48 18.28 50.53 11.11
CA ASN A 48 18.84 49.38 11.83
C ASN A 48 20.37 49.41 11.95
N HIS A 49 21.03 50.53 11.66
CA HIS A 49 22.49 50.69 11.70
C HIS A 49 23.27 49.72 10.81
N LEU A 50 22.67 49.29 9.69
CA LEU A 50 23.26 48.36 8.73
C LEU A 50 23.86 49.08 7.50
N GLU A 51 24.24 50.35 7.66
CA GLU A 51 24.77 51.19 6.57
C GLU A 51 26.09 50.67 5.95
N SER A 52 26.80 49.79 6.66
CA SER A 52 27.97 49.07 6.12
C SER A 52 27.63 48.27 4.85
N PHE A 53 26.37 47.89 4.66
CA PHE A 53 25.87 47.32 3.41
C PHE A 53 26.20 48.20 2.20
N TYR A 54 26.01 49.51 2.30
CA TYR A 54 26.28 50.45 1.20
C TYR A 54 27.78 50.76 1.04
N GLN A 55 28.57 50.67 2.11
CA GLN A 55 30.02 50.88 2.06
C GLN A 55 30.75 49.74 1.35
N HIS A 56 30.23 48.51 1.48
CA HIS A 56 30.87 47.29 0.94
C HIS A 56 30.15 46.72 -0.28
N ARG A 57 29.11 47.39 -0.79
CA ARG A 57 28.38 46.94 -1.98
C ARG A 57 29.24 47.08 -3.23
N THR A 58 29.49 45.96 -3.90
CA THR A 58 30.25 45.88 -5.15
C THR A 58 29.38 45.93 -6.43
N ALA A 59 28.07 45.66 -6.34
CA ALA A 59 27.11 45.74 -7.45
C ALA A 59 25.67 46.02 -6.96
N ASN A 60 24.79 46.53 -7.84
CA ASN A 60 23.38 46.78 -7.52
C ASN A 60 22.57 45.46 -7.48
N PRO A 61 21.58 45.32 -6.58
CA PRO A 61 20.74 44.13 -6.49
C PRO A 61 19.88 43.97 -7.76
N THR A 62 19.94 42.80 -8.39
CA THR A 62 19.15 42.40 -9.57
C THR A 62 17.69 42.02 -9.19
N ARG A 63 16.80 42.03 -10.21
CA ARG A 63 15.32 42.03 -10.15
C ARG A 63 14.61 41.23 -9.02
N PRO A 64 13.40 41.64 -8.60
CA PRO A 64 12.56 40.94 -7.63
C PRO A 64 11.91 39.62 -8.12
N GLU A 65 12.16 39.17 -9.36
CA GLU A 65 11.63 37.91 -9.92
C GLU A 65 12.34 36.67 -9.34
N GLU A 66 13.37 36.85 -8.51
CA GLU A 66 14.14 35.76 -7.89
C GLU A 66 13.80 35.43 -6.44
N LEU A 67 12.72 35.99 -5.88
CA LEU A 67 12.28 35.69 -4.51
C LEU A 67 11.38 34.44 -4.40
N VAL A 68 11.69 33.40 -5.17
CA VAL A 68 11.23 32.04 -4.82
C VAL A 68 12.43 31.40 -4.11
N PRO A 69 12.36 31.15 -2.79
CA PRO A 69 13.40 30.42 -2.06
C PRO A 69 13.89 29.22 -2.87
N GLU A 70 15.19 28.94 -2.88
CA GLU A 70 15.77 27.84 -3.68
C GLU A 70 15.04 26.50 -3.45
N ALA A 71 14.60 26.26 -2.21
CA ALA A 71 13.73 25.14 -1.84
C ALA A 71 12.36 25.15 -2.55
N LEU A 72 11.73 26.31 -2.77
CA LEU A 72 10.48 26.44 -3.51
C LEU A 72 10.67 26.31 -5.04
N ARG A 73 11.84 26.72 -5.57
CA ARG A 73 12.22 26.44 -6.97
C ARG A 73 12.41 24.94 -7.20
N GLU A 74 13.10 24.26 -6.29
CA GLU A 74 13.22 22.79 -6.32
C GLU A 74 11.86 22.09 -6.23
N LEU A 75 10.94 22.58 -5.37
CA LEU A 75 9.62 21.99 -5.23
C LEU A 75 8.73 22.19 -6.47
N SER A 76 8.87 23.32 -7.19
CA SER A 76 8.12 23.59 -8.42
C SER A 76 8.45 22.63 -9.56
N LEU A 77 9.63 21.98 -9.54
CA LEU A 77 9.99 20.92 -10.50
C LEU A 77 9.07 19.71 -10.38
N TYR A 78 8.50 19.46 -9.20
CA TYR A 78 7.54 18.37 -8.99
C TYR A 78 6.17 18.65 -9.63
N ASP A 79 5.93 19.84 -10.17
CA ASP A 79 4.72 20.14 -10.94
C ASP A 79 4.84 19.81 -12.44
N ASP A 80 6.03 19.42 -12.91
CA ASP A 80 6.24 18.99 -14.31
C ASP A 80 5.58 17.62 -14.55
N ASP A 81 4.67 17.57 -15.52
CA ASP A 81 3.93 16.36 -15.89
C ASP A 81 4.85 15.19 -16.29
N LYS A 82 6.00 15.46 -16.93
CA LYS A 82 6.96 14.41 -17.31
C LYS A 82 7.62 13.78 -16.09
N LEU A 83 7.94 14.58 -15.09
CA LEU A 83 8.51 14.08 -13.85
C LEU A 83 7.45 13.29 -13.08
N GLN A 84 6.22 13.81 -13.03
CA GLN A 84 5.10 13.18 -12.36
C GLN A 84 4.72 11.81 -12.96
N GLN A 85 4.89 11.57 -14.27
CA GLN A 85 4.62 10.26 -14.89
C GLN A 85 5.34 9.09 -14.19
N SER A 86 6.46 9.33 -13.54
CA SER A 86 7.22 8.28 -12.84
C SER A 86 6.65 7.87 -11.48
N PHE A 87 5.90 8.75 -10.79
CA PHE A 87 5.46 8.51 -9.41
C PHE A 87 4.02 8.97 -9.08
N VAL A 88 3.34 9.60 -10.04
CA VAL A 88 1.96 10.10 -9.92
C VAL A 88 1.07 9.32 -10.87
N ARG A 89 -0.05 8.81 -10.34
CA ARG A 89 -1.12 8.19 -11.12
C ARG A 89 -2.21 9.22 -11.38
N GLN A 90 -2.68 9.28 -12.63
CA GLN A 90 -3.87 10.04 -12.98
C GLN A 90 -5.13 9.20 -12.76
N MET A 91 -6.15 9.80 -12.15
CA MET A 91 -7.47 9.22 -11.91
C MET A 91 -8.52 10.00 -12.70
N ALA A 92 -9.77 9.56 -12.67
CA ALA A 92 -10.90 10.31 -13.25
C ALA A 92 -11.05 11.69 -12.57
N ASP A 93 -11.58 12.66 -13.32
CA ASP A 93 -11.89 14.03 -12.87
C ASP A 93 -10.67 14.87 -12.44
N ASP A 94 -9.54 14.78 -13.16
CA ASP A 94 -8.27 15.52 -12.90
C ASP A 94 -7.69 15.30 -11.48
N ARG A 95 -8.07 14.17 -10.86
CA ARG A 95 -7.50 13.73 -9.59
C ARG A 95 -6.18 13.03 -9.85
N ARG A 96 -5.20 13.29 -8.99
CA ARG A 96 -3.89 12.67 -9.02
C ARG A 96 -3.60 12.01 -7.68
N GLU A 97 -2.90 10.88 -7.75
CA GLU A 97 -2.47 10.09 -6.60
C GLU A 97 -0.95 9.94 -6.60
N ALA A 98 -0.30 10.20 -5.47
CA ALA A 98 1.14 10.05 -5.30
C ALA A 98 1.48 9.41 -3.95
N ALA A 99 2.52 8.57 -3.96
CA ALA A 99 3.17 8.09 -2.75
C ALA A 99 4.37 9.00 -2.43
N LEU A 100 4.44 9.46 -1.18
CA LEU A 100 5.49 10.32 -0.66
C LEU A 100 6.23 9.65 0.50
N ILE A 101 7.49 9.99 0.71
CA ILE A 101 8.26 9.66 1.90
C ILE A 101 8.36 10.92 2.76
N LEU A 102 8.01 10.79 4.03
CA LEU A 102 8.10 11.86 5.03
C LEU A 102 9.30 11.67 5.95
N GLU A 103 10.19 12.64 5.98
CA GLU A 103 11.30 12.71 6.92
C GLU A 103 10.93 13.52 8.17
N GLY A 104 11.53 13.17 9.31
CA GLY A 104 11.28 13.85 10.59
C GLY A 104 10.09 13.31 11.39
N ILE A 105 9.36 12.31 10.87
CA ILE A 105 8.35 11.58 11.63
C ILE A 105 9.03 10.76 12.73
N THR A 106 8.58 10.97 13.97
CA THR A 106 9.09 10.24 15.14
C THR A 106 7.98 9.68 16.03
N CYS A 107 6.70 9.91 15.70
CA CYS A 107 5.55 9.32 16.39
C CYS A 107 4.25 9.42 15.62
N ALA A 108 3.21 8.82 16.21
CA ALA A 108 1.82 8.95 15.82
C ALA A 108 1.26 10.40 15.89
N ALA A 109 1.76 11.27 16.78
CA ALA A 109 1.33 12.67 16.83
C ALA A 109 1.88 13.49 15.66
N CYS A 110 3.10 13.21 15.18
CA CYS A 110 3.63 13.79 13.94
C CYS A 110 2.75 13.40 12.75
N VAL A 111 2.34 12.13 12.69
CA VAL A 111 1.42 11.62 11.67
C VAL A 111 0.09 12.37 11.73
N TRP A 112 -0.54 12.46 12.91
CA TRP A 112 -1.82 13.16 13.06
C TRP A 112 -1.74 14.64 12.66
N LEU A 113 -0.65 15.33 13.03
CA LEU A 113 -0.43 16.73 12.66
C LEU A 113 -0.33 16.90 11.14
N ASN A 114 0.47 16.06 10.48
CA ASN A 114 0.62 16.08 9.02
C ASN A 114 -0.71 15.76 8.34
N GLU A 115 -1.40 14.69 8.78
CA GLU A 115 -2.73 14.31 8.27
C GLU A 115 -3.72 15.47 8.37
N ARG A 116 -3.87 16.07 9.55
CA ARG A 116 -4.83 17.16 9.76
C ARG A 116 -4.45 18.45 9.04
N HIS A 117 -3.16 18.77 8.95
CA HIS A 117 -2.69 19.98 8.28
C HIS A 117 -2.87 19.90 6.76
N VAL A 118 -2.45 18.78 6.15
CA VAL A 118 -2.54 18.57 4.70
C VAL A 118 -3.98 18.33 4.26
N GLN A 119 -4.80 17.59 5.02
CA GLN A 119 -6.22 17.41 4.72
C GLN A 119 -7.04 18.71 4.82
N ALA A 120 -6.52 19.74 5.49
CA ALA A 120 -7.20 21.04 5.58
C ALA A 120 -6.97 21.93 4.34
N LEU A 121 -6.05 21.56 3.45
CA LEU A 121 -5.79 22.30 2.21
C LEU A 121 -6.92 22.08 1.21
N ASP A 122 -7.45 23.17 0.64
CA ASP A 122 -8.46 23.08 -0.41
C ASP A 122 -7.87 22.45 -1.68
N GLY A 123 -8.50 21.38 -2.16
CA GLY A 123 -7.99 20.54 -3.24
C GLY A 123 -7.35 19.22 -2.81
N VAL A 124 -7.05 19.01 -1.53
CA VAL A 124 -6.62 17.69 -1.03
C VAL A 124 -7.86 16.84 -0.72
N ILE A 125 -7.94 15.66 -1.34
CA ILE A 125 -9.07 14.73 -1.19
C ILE A 125 -8.79 13.74 -0.06
N SER A 126 -7.59 13.16 -0.04
CA SER A 126 -7.16 12.31 1.05
C SER A 126 -5.65 12.39 1.26
N PHE A 127 -5.23 12.31 2.53
CA PHE A 127 -3.83 12.22 2.90
C PHE A 127 -3.70 11.31 4.11
N GLN A 128 -2.97 10.20 3.96
CA GLN A 128 -2.80 9.18 5.00
C GLN A 128 -1.32 8.89 5.18
N VAL A 129 -0.86 8.81 6.42
CA VAL A 129 0.56 8.57 6.71
C VAL A 129 0.75 7.28 7.49
N ASN A 130 1.53 6.38 6.91
CA ASN A 130 1.99 5.18 7.59
C ASN A 130 3.18 5.52 8.48
N TYR A 131 2.93 5.51 9.79
CA TYR A 131 3.96 5.73 10.80
C TYR A 131 5.13 4.73 10.70
N SER A 132 4.88 3.47 10.34
CA SER A 132 5.90 2.41 10.36
C SER A 132 6.84 2.46 9.17
N THR A 133 6.36 2.96 8.01
CA THR A 133 7.14 2.99 6.77
C THR A 133 7.60 4.39 6.38
N HIS A 134 7.14 5.41 7.13
CA HIS A 134 7.30 6.83 6.82
C HIS A 134 6.72 7.23 5.45
N ARG A 135 5.85 6.40 4.87
CA ARG A 135 5.19 6.68 3.60
C ARG A 135 3.87 7.41 3.83
N ALA A 136 3.57 8.36 2.96
CA ALA A 136 2.29 9.03 2.89
C ALA A 136 1.65 8.81 1.53
N GLN A 137 0.35 8.57 1.52
CA GLN A 137 -0.46 8.50 0.32
C GLN A 137 -1.24 9.79 0.20
N LEU A 138 -1.07 10.50 -0.90
CA LEU A 138 -1.72 11.77 -1.21
C LEU A 138 -2.64 11.57 -2.42
N VAL A 139 -3.89 11.98 -2.29
CA VAL A 139 -4.83 12.14 -3.40
C VAL A 139 -5.29 13.59 -3.42
N TRP A 140 -5.10 14.27 -4.55
CA TRP A 140 -5.46 15.67 -4.71
C TRP A 140 -6.13 15.93 -6.07
N ASP A 141 -6.91 17.01 -6.13
CA ASP A 141 -7.46 17.56 -7.35
C ASP A 141 -6.45 18.54 -7.96
N ASN A 142 -5.87 18.15 -9.10
CA ASN A 142 -4.79 18.90 -9.74
C ASN A 142 -5.27 20.22 -10.37
N SER A 143 -6.58 20.39 -10.57
CA SER A 143 -7.17 21.64 -11.01
C SER A 143 -7.21 22.70 -9.92
N ARG A 144 -7.17 22.28 -8.63
CA ARG A 144 -7.28 23.16 -7.46
C ARG A 144 -5.95 23.41 -6.76
N ILE A 145 -5.13 22.37 -6.60
CA ILE A 145 -3.86 22.47 -5.88
C ILE A 145 -2.76 21.72 -6.63
N ARG A 146 -1.57 22.32 -6.65
CA ARG A 146 -0.36 21.72 -7.23
C ARG A 146 0.40 20.92 -6.19
N LEU A 147 1.17 19.91 -6.62
CA LEU A 147 1.92 19.05 -5.71
C LEU A 147 2.96 19.87 -4.92
N SER A 148 3.62 20.83 -5.57
CA SER A 148 4.58 21.74 -4.91
C SER A 148 3.99 22.46 -3.69
N ALA A 149 2.73 22.92 -3.77
CA ALA A 149 2.03 23.60 -2.68
C ALA A 149 1.76 22.65 -1.50
N VAL A 150 1.43 21.39 -1.78
CA VAL A 150 1.26 20.37 -0.72
C VAL A 150 2.60 20.06 -0.05
N LEU A 151 3.68 19.91 -0.83
CA LEU A 151 5.02 19.68 -0.29
C LEU A 151 5.52 20.88 0.54
N GLN A 152 5.21 22.11 0.10
CA GLN A 152 5.49 23.33 0.84
C GLN A 152 4.76 23.34 2.19
N ALA A 153 3.45 23.05 2.22
CA ALA A 153 2.68 23.02 3.46
C ALA A 153 3.26 22.02 4.48
N ILE A 154 3.73 20.86 4.01
CA ILE A 154 4.45 19.88 4.84
C ILE A 154 5.77 20.47 5.39
N SER A 155 6.47 21.25 4.58
CA SER A 155 7.71 21.93 4.99
C SER A 155 7.49 23.03 6.03
N GLU A 156 6.38 23.77 5.93
CA GLU A 156 6.03 24.85 6.86
C GLU A 156 5.77 24.34 8.29
N ILE A 157 5.26 23.11 8.43
CA ILE A 157 5.11 22.44 9.73
C ILE A 157 6.37 21.67 10.17
N GLY A 158 7.48 21.80 9.43
CA GLY A 158 8.82 21.32 9.82
C GLY A 158 9.13 19.87 9.42
N TYR A 159 8.43 19.32 8.43
CA TYR A 159 8.71 17.99 7.87
C TYR A 159 9.19 18.09 6.43
N HIS A 160 9.88 17.09 5.91
CA HIS A 160 10.28 17.06 4.50
C HIS A 160 9.57 15.92 3.79
N ALA A 161 8.91 16.22 2.68
CA ALA A 161 8.25 15.25 1.82
C ALA A 161 9.00 15.12 0.50
N HIS A 162 9.18 13.90 0.03
CA HIS A 162 9.76 13.59 -1.27
C HIS A 162 8.90 12.54 -1.97
N PRO A 163 8.87 12.48 -3.31
CA PRO A 163 8.30 11.34 -4.00
C PRO A 163 8.89 10.01 -3.51
N PHE A 164 8.08 8.96 -3.55
CA PHE A 164 8.51 7.65 -3.12
C PHE A 164 9.68 7.13 -3.99
N ASP A 165 10.80 6.87 -3.32
CA ASP A 165 11.97 6.19 -3.88
C ASP A 165 12.38 5.03 -2.95
N PRO A 166 12.34 3.77 -3.42
CA PRO A 166 12.78 2.59 -2.66
C PRO A 166 14.22 2.73 -2.12
N GLY A 167 15.12 3.39 -2.86
CA GLY A 167 16.52 3.59 -2.47
C GLY A 167 16.64 4.50 -1.26
N ARG A 168 15.97 5.66 -1.31
CA ARG A 168 15.95 6.63 -0.20
C ARG A 168 15.31 6.06 1.06
N GLN A 169 14.21 5.32 0.93
CA GLN A 169 13.57 4.70 2.08
C GLN A 169 14.49 3.66 2.74
N GLU A 170 15.20 2.85 1.96
CA GLU A 170 16.17 1.90 2.52
C GLU A 170 17.31 2.63 3.27
N ALA A 171 17.77 3.77 2.76
CA ALA A 171 18.77 4.60 3.43
C ALA A 171 18.25 5.14 4.78
N LEU A 172 16.99 5.59 4.84
CA LEU A 172 16.34 6.03 6.09
C LEU A 172 16.23 4.88 7.10
N HIS A 173 15.75 3.71 6.68
CA HIS A 173 15.69 2.51 7.54
C HIS A 173 17.08 2.10 8.05
N LYS A 174 18.12 2.14 7.19
CA LYS A 174 19.50 1.87 7.58
C LYS A 174 20.02 2.86 8.62
N LYS A 175 19.72 4.16 8.45
CA LYS A 175 20.10 5.23 9.39
C LYS A 175 19.45 5.03 10.76
N GLU A 176 18.14 4.77 10.79
CA GLU A 176 17.39 4.53 12.03
C GLU A 176 17.89 3.28 12.76
N ARG A 177 18.05 2.16 12.05
CA ARG A 177 18.59 0.92 12.62
C ARG A 177 19.98 1.12 13.20
N ARG A 178 20.87 1.85 12.49
CA ARG A 178 22.21 2.16 12.98
C ARG A 178 22.18 3.00 14.27
N GLN A 179 21.27 3.97 14.36
CA GLN A 179 21.09 4.78 15.55
C GLN A 179 20.55 3.96 16.73
N ALA A 180 19.58 3.07 16.49
CA ALA A 180 19.05 2.16 17.50
C ALA A 180 20.14 1.23 18.05
N ILE A 181 20.95 0.62 17.17
CA ILE A 181 22.08 -0.25 17.58
C ILE A 181 23.10 0.52 18.41
N ARG A 182 23.45 1.75 18.02
CA ARG A 182 24.38 2.59 18.80
C ARG A 182 23.85 2.89 20.20
N ARG A 183 22.57 3.25 20.33
CA ARG A 183 21.93 3.50 21.63
C ARG A 183 21.86 2.24 22.48
N LEU A 184 21.49 1.11 21.87
CA LEU A 184 21.47 -0.19 22.52
C LEU A 184 22.86 -0.62 23.00
N GLY A 185 23.90 -0.37 22.20
CA GLY A 185 25.29 -0.63 22.58
C GLY A 185 25.73 0.22 23.78
N VAL A 186 25.45 1.53 23.77
CA VAL A 186 25.74 2.41 24.92
C VAL A 186 24.98 1.96 26.17
N ALA A 187 23.69 1.65 26.05
CA ALA A 187 22.88 1.16 27.17
C ALA A 187 23.38 -0.20 27.69
N GLY A 188 23.74 -1.12 26.81
CA GLY A 188 24.23 -2.45 27.18
C GLY A 188 25.58 -2.41 27.88
N VAL A 189 26.54 -1.68 27.34
CA VAL A 189 27.84 -1.47 28.00
C VAL A 189 27.65 -0.77 29.35
N GLY A 190 26.86 0.31 29.39
CA GLY A 190 26.60 1.03 30.63
C GLY A 190 25.90 0.17 31.69
N MET A 191 24.89 -0.62 31.30
CA MET A 191 24.23 -1.58 32.17
C MET A 191 25.21 -2.60 32.73
N MET A 192 26.02 -3.25 31.89
CA MET A 192 26.96 -4.28 32.33
C MET A 192 27.97 -3.73 33.34
N GLN A 193 28.54 -2.55 33.07
CA GLN A 193 29.50 -1.92 33.97
C GLN A 193 28.86 -1.50 35.29
N VAL A 194 27.71 -0.82 35.24
CA VAL A 194 27.01 -0.40 36.46
C VAL A 194 26.55 -1.60 37.28
N MET A 195 26.09 -2.68 36.65
CA MET A 195 25.69 -3.92 37.32
C MET A 195 26.88 -4.57 38.03
N MET A 196 28.05 -4.63 37.38
CA MET A 196 29.28 -5.14 38.01
C MET A 196 29.62 -4.36 39.28
N MET A 197 29.45 -3.04 39.26
CA MET A 197 29.73 -2.16 40.41
C MET A 197 28.64 -2.26 41.48
N ALA A 198 27.38 -2.41 41.08
CA ALA A 198 26.24 -2.58 41.98
C ALA A 198 26.31 -3.91 42.73
N VAL A 199 26.69 -5.00 42.08
CA VAL A 199 26.98 -6.29 42.75
C VAL A 199 28.08 -6.10 43.80
N GLY A 200 29.13 -5.34 43.48
CA GLY A 200 30.15 -4.96 44.45
C GLY A 200 29.59 -4.19 45.66
N LEU A 201 28.70 -3.22 45.42
CA LEU A 201 28.02 -2.46 46.47
C LEU A 201 27.14 -3.36 47.37
N TYR A 202 26.30 -4.22 46.78
CA TYR A 202 25.41 -5.13 47.52
C TYR A 202 26.20 -6.17 48.34
N LEU A 203 27.23 -6.79 47.75
CA LEU A 203 28.07 -7.75 48.45
C LEU A 203 28.90 -7.09 49.55
N GLY A 204 29.45 -5.88 49.31
CA GLY A 204 30.22 -5.17 50.31
C GLY A 204 29.39 -4.62 51.47
N GLU A 205 28.09 -4.40 51.27
CA GLU A 205 27.19 -4.07 52.38
C GLU A 205 27.03 -5.23 53.37
N SER A 206 27.06 -6.48 52.88
CA SER A 206 26.99 -7.69 53.73
C SER A 206 28.35 -8.16 54.30
N GLN A 207 29.46 -7.88 53.61
CA GLN A 207 30.80 -8.36 53.97
C GLN A 207 31.70 -7.29 54.64
N GLY A 208 31.22 -6.05 54.75
CA GLY A 208 31.95 -4.92 55.33
C GLY A 208 32.82 -4.18 54.30
N MET A 209 32.29 -3.09 53.74
CA MET A 209 32.97 -2.23 52.76
C MET A 209 33.45 -0.92 53.40
N SER A 210 34.66 -0.46 53.04
CA SER A 210 35.13 0.85 53.49
C SER A 210 34.28 1.98 52.88
N PRO A 211 34.00 3.07 53.63
CA PRO A 211 33.21 4.19 53.12
C PRO A 211 33.79 4.84 51.85
N GLY A 212 35.13 4.86 51.71
CA GLY A 212 35.82 5.37 50.54
C GLY A 212 35.56 4.55 49.27
N ILE A 213 35.58 3.22 49.36
CA ILE A 213 35.27 2.32 48.23
C ILE A 213 33.79 2.43 47.85
N ARG A 214 32.89 2.51 48.83
CA ARG A 214 31.45 2.72 48.58
C ARG A 214 31.21 4.01 47.80
N SER A 215 31.85 5.10 48.22
CA SER A 215 31.75 6.40 47.53
C SER A 215 32.32 6.34 46.10
N LEU A 216 33.50 5.73 45.93
CA LEU A 216 34.12 5.55 44.62
C LEU A 216 33.22 4.78 43.64
N LEU A 217 32.65 3.65 44.08
CA LEU A 217 31.73 2.86 43.26
C LEU A 217 30.46 3.65 42.90
N ARG A 218 29.88 4.40 43.85
CA ARG A 218 28.72 5.26 43.59
C ARG A 218 28.99 6.35 42.56
N TRP A 219 30.11 7.05 42.68
CA TRP A 219 30.52 8.08 41.72
C TRP A 219 30.82 7.49 40.35
N ALA A 220 31.51 6.36 40.29
CA ALA A 220 31.75 5.67 39.04
C ALA A 220 30.43 5.21 38.41
N SER A 221 29.48 4.67 39.18
CA SER A 221 28.16 4.26 38.68
C SER A 221 27.38 5.45 38.12
N LEU A 222 27.45 6.61 38.78
CA LEU A 222 26.84 7.85 38.29
C LEU A 222 27.44 8.26 36.93
N VAL A 223 28.77 8.28 36.80
CA VAL A 223 29.47 8.66 35.55
C VAL A 223 29.06 7.73 34.40
N VAL A 224 29.01 6.42 34.65
CA VAL A 224 28.63 5.44 33.63
C VAL A 224 27.14 5.46 33.30
N ALA A 225 26.26 5.70 34.29
CA ALA A 225 24.81 5.78 34.06
C ALA A 225 24.39 7.04 33.31
N THR A 226 25.16 8.14 33.41
CA THR A 226 24.88 9.42 32.76
C THR A 226 24.70 9.31 31.23
N PRO A 227 25.64 8.73 30.44
CA PRO A 227 25.43 8.56 29.00
C PRO A 227 24.27 7.62 28.68
N VAL A 228 23.96 6.65 29.53
CA VAL A 228 22.78 5.79 29.34
C VAL A 228 21.49 6.62 29.45
N VAL A 229 21.37 7.48 30.45
CA VAL A 229 20.17 8.31 30.65
C VAL A 229 20.06 9.43 29.60
N PHE A 230 21.13 10.19 29.37
CA PHE A 230 21.03 11.39 28.52
C PHE A 230 21.17 11.10 27.02
N TYR A 231 21.86 10.03 26.62
CA TYR A 231 22.01 9.67 25.21
C TYR A 231 21.15 8.47 24.80
N ALA A 232 21.19 7.37 25.55
CA ALA A 232 20.45 6.16 25.18
C ALA A 232 18.94 6.30 25.45
N ALA A 233 18.53 6.81 26.62
CA ALA A 233 17.13 7.04 26.99
C ALA A 233 16.53 8.35 26.43
N GLN A 234 17.32 9.17 25.73
CA GLN A 234 16.86 10.41 25.07
C GLN A 234 15.53 10.27 24.28
N PRO A 235 15.28 9.19 23.52
CA PRO A 235 14.03 9.04 22.78
C PRO A 235 12.79 9.02 23.67
N PHE A 236 12.88 8.43 24.86
CA PHE A 236 11.77 8.34 25.81
C PHE A 236 11.42 9.74 26.34
N PHE A 237 12.43 10.51 26.78
CA PHE A 237 12.23 11.87 27.26
C PHE A 237 11.65 12.80 26.20
N ARG A 238 12.15 12.72 24.96
CA ARG A 238 11.63 13.50 23.84
C ARG A 238 10.18 13.15 23.52
N SER A 239 9.85 11.86 23.57
CA SER A 239 8.50 11.38 23.29
C SER A 239 7.52 11.78 24.42
N ALA A 240 7.90 11.60 25.69
CA ALA A 240 7.11 12.04 26.84
C ALA A 240 6.83 13.54 26.85
N TRP A 241 7.86 14.36 26.60
CA TRP A 241 7.70 15.82 26.50
C TRP A 241 6.72 16.21 25.40
N ARG A 242 6.82 15.54 24.25
CA ARG A 242 5.91 15.73 23.14
C ARG A 242 4.47 15.33 23.52
N ASP A 243 4.28 14.16 24.11
CA ASP A 243 2.95 13.66 24.47
C ASP A 243 2.25 14.64 25.43
N LEU A 244 2.98 15.13 26.44
CA LEU A 244 2.50 16.17 27.36
C LEU A 244 2.14 17.48 26.63
N ARG A 245 2.97 17.94 25.69
CA ARG A 245 2.70 19.15 24.89
C ARG A 245 1.42 19.04 24.08
N PHE A 246 1.13 17.86 23.53
CA PHE A 246 -0.09 17.59 22.76
C PHE A 246 -1.28 17.14 23.63
N ARG A 247 -1.17 17.21 24.96
CA ARG A 247 -2.21 16.77 25.91
C ARG A 247 -2.63 15.30 25.71
N GLN A 248 -1.68 14.46 25.33
CA GLN A 248 -1.84 13.01 25.24
C GLN A 248 -0.99 12.34 26.33
N LEU A 249 -1.51 11.28 26.95
CA LEU A 249 -0.77 10.51 27.94
C LEU A 249 -0.25 9.23 27.30
N GLY A 250 0.94 9.31 26.72
CA GLY A 250 1.61 8.16 26.11
C GLY A 250 2.42 7.34 27.11
N MET A 251 2.77 6.12 26.70
CA MET A 251 3.56 5.15 27.50
C MET A 251 4.94 5.68 27.92
N ASP A 252 5.49 6.65 27.18
CA ASP A 252 6.81 7.20 27.44
C ASP A 252 6.83 8.17 28.63
N VAL A 253 5.66 8.68 29.04
CA VAL A 253 5.52 9.57 30.21
C VAL A 253 5.91 8.87 31.52
N PRO A 254 5.27 7.76 31.94
CA PRO A 254 5.66 7.05 33.16
C PRO A 254 7.09 6.51 33.10
N VAL A 255 7.54 6.04 31.92
CA VAL A 255 8.92 5.57 31.72
C VAL A 255 9.94 6.68 31.96
N SER A 256 9.69 7.87 31.40
CA SER A 256 10.58 9.03 31.57
C SER A 256 10.60 9.54 33.00
N LEU A 257 9.45 9.55 33.69
CA LEU A 257 9.37 9.86 35.12
C LEU A 257 10.15 8.85 35.96
N ALA A 258 10.05 7.56 35.64
CA ALA A 258 10.78 6.52 36.35
C ALA A 258 12.31 6.63 36.17
N ILE A 259 12.79 6.73 34.92
CA ILE A 259 14.22 6.84 34.61
C ILE A 259 14.78 8.14 35.20
N GLY A 260 14.11 9.27 34.96
CA GLY A 260 14.55 10.58 35.45
C GLY A 260 14.52 10.67 36.97
N GLY A 261 13.43 10.23 37.60
CA GLY A 261 13.27 10.24 39.05
C GLY A 261 14.30 9.37 39.77
N ALA A 262 14.47 8.12 39.32
CA ALA A 262 15.44 7.19 39.90
C ALA A 262 16.89 7.67 39.71
N TYR A 263 17.24 8.23 38.54
CA TYR A 263 18.57 8.78 38.29
C TYR A 263 18.86 10.00 39.16
N LEU A 264 17.92 10.96 39.25
CA LEU A 264 18.09 12.17 40.06
C LEU A 264 18.17 11.84 41.55
N ALA A 265 17.32 10.93 42.04
CA ALA A 265 17.37 10.46 43.43
C ALA A 265 18.71 9.76 43.74
N SER A 266 19.19 8.89 42.84
CA SER A 266 20.47 8.20 42.99
C SER A 266 21.65 9.16 42.92
N ALA A 267 21.62 10.16 42.02
CA ALA A 267 22.64 11.20 41.93
C ALA A 267 22.71 12.04 43.21
N TRP A 268 21.55 12.41 43.76
CA TRP A 268 21.47 13.13 45.02
C TRP A 268 22.00 12.31 46.21
N ALA A 269 21.67 11.02 46.28
CA ALA A 269 22.18 10.10 47.29
C ALA A 269 23.70 9.92 47.19
N THR A 270 24.25 9.88 45.97
CA THR A 270 25.71 9.84 45.73
C THR A 270 26.39 11.11 46.22
N VAL A 271 25.85 12.28 45.90
CA VAL A 271 26.44 13.58 46.29
C VAL A 271 26.36 13.81 47.79
N ARG A 272 25.26 13.44 48.45
CA ARG A 272 25.11 13.57 49.91
C ARG A 272 25.80 12.46 50.69
N GLY A 273 26.16 11.35 50.05
CA GLY A 273 26.73 10.18 50.70
C GLY A 273 25.75 9.41 51.59
N VAL A 274 24.44 9.65 51.45
CA VAL A 274 23.38 9.07 52.30
C VAL A 274 22.27 8.49 51.42
N GLY A 275 21.66 7.38 51.85
CA GLY A 275 20.59 6.69 51.12
C GLY A 275 21.13 5.70 50.09
N GLU A 276 20.22 4.97 49.45
CA GLU A 276 20.54 3.96 48.43
C GLU A 276 20.55 4.52 47.01
N VAL A 277 21.32 3.84 46.13
CA VAL A 277 21.48 4.21 44.73
C VAL A 277 20.96 3.09 43.84
N TYR A 278 20.32 3.44 42.73
CA TYR A 278 19.63 2.50 41.84
C TYR A 278 20.04 2.71 40.38
N PHE A 279 21.30 3.08 40.16
CA PHE A 279 21.84 3.26 38.80
C PHE A 279 21.78 1.97 37.98
N ASP A 280 21.91 0.81 38.62
CA ASP A 280 21.74 -0.51 38.02
C ASP A 280 20.33 -0.70 37.47
N SER A 281 19.31 -0.37 38.27
CA SER A 281 17.91 -0.45 37.87
C SER A 281 17.60 0.49 36.72
N VAL A 282 18.11 1.73 36.76
CA VAL A 282 17.95 2.72 35.68
C VAL A 282 18.57 2.26 34.36
N THR A 283 19.82 1.78 34.42
CA THR A 283 20.55 1.35 33.22
C THR A 283 20.01 0.05 32.64
N MET A 284 19.66 -0.91 33.49
CA MET A 284 19.02 -2.17 33.11
C MET A 284 17.64 -1.94 32.49
N PHE A 285 16.80 -1.12 33.13
CA PHE A 285 15.48 -0.79 32.60
C PHE A 285 15.59 -0.09 31.24
N THR A 286 16.49 0.88 31.09
CA THR A 286 16.76 1.55 29.81
C THR A 286 17.20 0.57 28.73
N PHE A 287 18.12 -0.35 29.06
CA PHE A 287 18.62 -1.35 28.13
C PHE A 287 17.51 -2.30 27.65
N PHE A 288 16.73 -2.89 28.56
CA PHE A 288 15.68 -3.83 28.18
C PHE A 288 14.55 -3.16 27.40
N LEU A 289 14.19 -1.91 27.73
CA LEU A 289 13.23 -1.14 26.93
C LEU A 289 13.75 -0.85 25.52
N LEU A 290 15.02 -0.44 25.39
CA LEU A 290 15.64 -0.23 24.08
C LEU A 290 15.75 -1.53 23.28
N LEU A 291 16.08 -2.65 23.94
CA LEU A 291 16.12 -3.96 23.32
C LEU A 291 14.74 -4.38 22.81
N GLY A 292 13.70 -4.22 23.63
CA GLY A 292 12.31 -4.47 23.25
C GLY A 292 11.90 -3.63 22.02
N ARG A 293 12.18 -2.32 22.05
CA ARG A 293 11.92 -1.43 20.89
C ARG A 293 12.74 -1.79 19.66
N PHE A 294 13.98 -2.24 19.83
CA PHE A 294 14.81 -2.67 18.72
C PHE A 294 14.27 -3.95 18.07
N LEU A 295 13.83 -4.92 18.88
CA LEU A 295 13.18 -6.14 18.39
C LEU A 295 11.86 -5.83 17.70
N GLU A 296 11.05 -4.92 18.27
CA GLU A 296 9.83 -4.37 17.66
C GLU A 296 10.11 -3.75 16.29
N LEU A 297 11.06 -2.81 16.21
CA LEU A 297 11.43 -2.14 14.97
C LEU A 297 11.89 -3.15 13.92
N SER A 298 12.70 -4.13 14.34
CA SER A 298 13.21 -5.18 13.46
C SER A 298 12.10 -6.09 12.94
N ALA A 299 11.14 -6.47 13.79
CA ALA A 299 9.99 -7.29 13.42
C ALA A 299 9.08 -6.56 12.42
N ARG A 300 8.76 -5.28 12.66
CA ARG A 300 7.98 -4.44 11.75
C ARG A 300 8.67 -4.26 10.40
N HIS A 301 9.96 -3.95 10.39
CA HIS A 301 10.73 -3.82 9.15
C HIS A 301 10.81 -5.14 8.37
N ARG A 302 10.98 -6.28 9.04
CA ARG A 302 11.02 -7.58 8.35
C ARG A 302 9.68 -7.92 7.71
N ALA A 303 8.59 -7.58 8.38
CA ALA A 303 7.24 -7.86 7.90
C ALA A 303 6.79 -6.90 6.78
N GLY A 304 7.28 -5.65 6.76
CA GLY A 304 6.99 -4.67 5.70
C GLY A 304 7.80 -4.80 4.40
N ARG A 305 8.85 -5.64 4.36
CA ARG A 305 9.76 -5.76 3.20
C ARG A 305 9.18 -6.45 1.97
N VAL A 306 8.06 -7.17 2.10
CA VAL A 306 7.53 -8.03 1.03
C VAL A 306 7.06 -7.23 -0.20
N GLY A 307 6.63 -5.97 -0.01
CA GLY A 307 6.20 -5.11 -1.14
C GLY A 307 7.34 -4.54 -1.99
N ASP A 308 8.52 -4.31 -1.39
CA ASP A 308 9.64 -3.61 -2.05
C ASP A 308 10.47 -4.53 -2.94
N GLU A 309 10.48 -5.84 -2.65
CA GLU A 309 11.20 -6.83 -3.45
C GLU A 309 10.56 -7.04 -4.82
N LEU A 310 9.24 -6.90 -4.92
CA LEU A 310 8.50 -7.00 -6.19
C LEU A 310 8.92 -5.92 -7.20
N VAL A 311 9.10 -4.67 -6.75
CA VAL A 311 9.47 -3.53 -7.61
C VAL A 311 10.93 -3.62 -8.08
N ARG A 312 11.82 -4.20 -7.25
CA ARG A 312 13.26 -4.33 -7.55
C ARG A 312 13.59 -5.30 -8.68
N MET A 313 12.62 -6.12 -9.09
CA MET A 313 12.80 -7.12 -10.13
C MET A 313 12.51 -6.58 -11.55
N LEU A 314 11.99 -5.35 -11.66
CA LEU A 314 11.81 -4.72 -12.96
C LEU A 314 13.18 -4.31 -13.55
N PRO A 315 13.47 -4.66 -14.81
CA PRO A 315 14.71 -4.27 -15.46
C PRO A 315 14.76 -2.75 -15.68
N ALA A 316 15.95 -2.17 -15.60
CA ALA A 316 16.16 -0.73 -15.85
C ALA A 316 16.08 -0.37 -17.35
N THR A 317 16.30 -1.35 -18.23
CA THR A 317 16.35 -1.19 -19.69
C THR A 317 15.54 -2.27 -20.39
N ALA A 318 15.05 -1.95 -21.60
CA ALA A 318 14.38 -2.86 -22.51
C ALA A 318 14.94 -2.75 -23.93
N HIS A 319 14.70 -3.74 -24.79
CA HIS A 319 15.10 -3.71 -26.20
C HIS A 319 13.94 -3.20 -27.07
N LEU A 320 13.94 -1.93 -27.41
CA LEU A 320 12.96 -1.32 -28.30
C LEU A 320 13.21 -1.76 -29.76
N LYS A 321 12.16 -2.18 -30.46
CA LYS A 321 12.19 -2.54 -31.88
C LYS A 321 11.91 -1.28 -32.71
N THR A 322 12.95 -0.74 -33.33
CA THR A 322 12.86 0.39 -34.24
C THR A 322 13.05 -0.09 -35.69
N PRO A 323 12.73 0.74 -36.70
CA PRO A 323 13.00 0.42 -38.11
C PRO A 323 14.49 0.14 -38.40
N GLU A 324 15.39 0.67 -37.55
CA GLU A 324 16.84 0.55 -37.67
C GLU A 324 17.39 -0.70 -36.92
N GLY A 325 16.54 -1.40 -36.16
CA GLY A 325 16.89 -2.62 -35.42
C GLY A 325 16.49 -2.58 -33.95
N LEU A 326 17.17 -3.37 -33.12
CA LEU A 326 16.92 -3.42 -31.68
C LEU A 326 17.81 -2.42 -30.94
N GLN A 327 17.21 -1.49 -30.21
CA GLN A 327 17.91 -0.48 -29.42
C GLN A 327 17.67 -0.67 -27.91
N PRO A 328 18.74 -0.79 -27.09
CA PRO A 328 18.58 -0.79 -25.64
C PRO A 328 18.16 0.60 -25.17
N THR A 329 17.00 0.69 -24.52
CA THR A 329 16.35 1.93 -24.11
C THR A 329 15.97 1.85 -22.62
N PRO A 330 16.21 2.90 -21.80
CA PRO A 330 15.73 2.94 -20.43
C PRO A 330 14.20 2.79 -20.35
N VAL A 331 13.69 2.04 -19.38
CA VAL A 331 12.24 1.81 -19.23
C VAL A 331 11.48 3.12 -19.02
N THR A 332 12.11 4.14 -18.44
CA THR A 332 11.56 5.48 -18.23
C THR A 332 11.35 6.27 -19.52
N GLU A 333 11.94 5.86 -20.64
CA GLU A 333 11.81 6.54 -21.94
C GLU A 333 10.80 5.86 -22.87
N LEU A 334 10.33 4.66 -22.50
CA LEU A 334 9.36 3.89 -23.28
C LEU A 334 7.97 4.54 -23.23
N ARG A 335 7.18 4.30 -24.29
CA ARG A 335 5.82 4.80 -24.43
C ARG A 335 4.83 3.68 -24.69
N VAL A 336 3.57 3.92 -24.33
CA VAL A 336 2.47 3.01 -24.68
C VAL A 336 2.38 2.93 -26.21
N GLY A 337 2.29 1.72 -26.73
CA GLY A 337 2.32 1.42 -28.16
C GLY A 337 3.71 1.05 -28.71
N ASP A 338 4.79 1.28 -27.97
CA ASP A 338 6.12 0.85 -28.40
C ASP A 338 6.20 -0.68 -28.46
N GLU A 339 6.90 -1.21 -29.47
CA GLU A 339 7.18 -2.64 -29.60
C GLU A 339 8.55 -2.97 -29.00
N ILE A 340 8.59 -3.85 -28.03
CA ILE A 340 9.82 -4.34 -27.41
C ILE A 340 10.04 -5.82 -27.71
N VAL A 341 11.30 -6.24 -27.75
CA VAL A 341 11.66 -7.65 -27.83
C VAL A 341 12.14 -8.13 -26.47
N ILE A 342 11.51 -9.19 -25.96
CA ILE A 342 11.87 -9.84 -24.71
C ILE A 342 12.55 -11.15 -25.06
N LYS A 343 13.84 -11.29 -24.73
CA LYS A 343 14.62 -12.50 -25.03
C LYS A 343 14.36 -13.61 -24.00
N PRO A 344 14.69 -14.87 -24.32
CA PRO A 344 14.65 -15.94 -23.33
C PRO A 344 15.53 -15.60 -22.12
N GLY A 345 14.98 -15.80 -20.92
CA GLY A 345 15.60 -15.45 -19.63
C GLY A 345 15.42 -14.00 -19.21
N GLU A 346 14.89 -13.11 -20.06
CA GLU A 346 14.62 -11.72 -19.70
C GLU A 346 13.27 -11.55 -19.01
N THR A 347 13.21 -10.56 -18.12
CA THR A 347 12.00 -10.15 -17.43
C THR A 347 11.26 -9.11 -18.27
N ALA A 348 9.93 -9.25 -18.37
CA ALA A 348 9.09 -8.25 -19.01
C ALA A 348 9.16 -6.91 -18.24
N PRO A 349 9.54 -5.79 -18.88
CA PRO A 349 9.69 -4.50 -18.21
C PRO A 349 8.36 -3.85 -17.83
N ALA A 350 7.28 -4.22 -18.52
CA ALA A 350 5.95 -3.61 -18.41
C ALA A 350 4.88 -4.54 -18.97
N ASP A 351 3.60 -4.13 -18.86
CA ASP A 351 2.47 -4.91 -19.36
C ASP A 351 2.26 -4.67 -20.85
N GLY A 352 1.86 -5.70 -21.59
CA GLY A 352 1.62 -5.58 -23.01
C GLY A 352 1.03 -6.81 -23.67
N THR A 353 0.78 -6.72 -24.97
CA THR A 353 0.21 -7.80 -25.79
C THR A 353 1.26 -8.35 -26.73
N VAL A 354 1.38 -9.68 -26.81
CA VAL A 354 2.30 -10.35 -27.75
C VAL A 354 1.83 -10.08 -29.17
N VAL A 355 2.71 -9.51 -30.00
CA VAL A 355 2.44 -9.23 -31.42
C VAL A 355 3.03 -10.34 -32.30
N GLU A 356 4.17 -10.89 -31.89
CA GLU A 356 4.91 -11.88 -32.66
C GLU A 356 5.64 -12.87 -31.73
N GLY A 357 5.61 -14.16 -32.09
CA GLY A 357 6.28 -15.23 -31.37
C GLY A 357 5.36 -16.07 -30.48
N ARG A 358 5.91 -17.18 -29.97
CA ARG A 358 5.26 -18.06 -28.99
C ARG A 358 6.29 -18.47 -27.95
N THR A 359 5.91 -18.46 -26.69
CA THR A 359 6.80 -18.87 -25.59
C THR A 359 6.02 -19.35 -24.38
N SER A 360 6.71 -19.83 -23.34
CA SER A 360 6.14 -19.92 -22.01
C SER A 360 6.70 -18.81 -21.12
N MET A 361 5.80 -18.17 -20.38
CA MET A 361 6.14 -17.12 -19.42
C MET A 361 5.98 -17.68 -18.01
N ASP A 362 6.97 -17.44 -17.18
CA ASP A 362 6.89 -17.72 -15.75
C ASP A 362 6.27 -16.52 -15.04
N GLU A 363 5.02 -16.71 -14.60
CA GLU A 363 4.23 -15.74 -13.82
C GLU A 363 4.20 -16.08 -12.32
N SER A 364 5.06 -17.00 -11.85
CA SER A 364 5.08 -17.51 -10.46
C SER A 364 5.24 -16.43 -9.40
N LEU A 365 5.83 -15.28 -9.76
CA LEU A 365 5.94 -14.10 -8.90
C LEU A 365 4.58 -13.53 -8.48
N LEU A 366 3.53 -13.75 -9.28
CA LEU A 366 2.20 -13.21 -9.10
C LEU A 366 1.18 -14.29 -8.74
N SER A 367 1.24 -15.44 -9.42
CA SER A 367 0.28 -16.53 -9.24
C SER A 367 0.68 -17.51 -8.12
N GLY A 368 1.97 -17.56 -7.75
CA GLY A 368 2.50 -18.63 -6.88
C GLY A 368 2.49 -20.02 -7.54
N GLU A 369 1.92 -20.16 -8.73
CA GLU A 369 1.87 -21.41 -9.49
C GLU A 369 3.19 -21.61 -10.22
N SER A 370 3.79 -22.79 -10.06
CA SER A 370 5.14 -23.09 -10.56
C SER A 370 5.18 -23.55 -12.03
N LEU A 371 4.05 -23.58 -12.73
CA LEU A 371 3.99 -24.03 -14.12
C LEU A 371 3.98 -22.83 -15.07
N PRO A 372 4.96 -22.72 -15.99
CA PRO A 372 4.98 -21.69 -17.00
C PRO A 372 3.71 -21.68 -17.86
N VAL A 373 3.18 -20.48 -18.13
CA VAL A 373 1.96 -20.28 -18.91
C VAL A 373 2.35 -20.06 -20.37
N ALA A 374 1.76 -20.84 -21.29
CA ALA A 374 1.98 -20.65 -22.71
C ALA A 374 1.37 -19.33 -23.20
N LYS A 375 2.12 -18.59 -24.02
CA LYS A 375 1.73 -17.31 -24.62
C LYS A 375 2.04 -17.32 -26.12
N GLY A 376 1.14 -16.77 -26.92
CA GLY A 376 1.28 -16.54 -28.35
C GLY A 376 0.74 -15.18 -28.77
N ALA A 377 0.76 -14.89 -30.06
CA ALA A 377 0.24 -13.64 -30.61
C ALA A 377 -1.21 -13.39 -30.16
N GLY A 378 -1.49 -12.19 -29.68
CA GLY A 378 -2.77 -11.78 -29.09
C GLY A 378 -2.87 -11.98 -27.57
N ASP A 379 -1.99 -12.78 -26.96
CA ASP A 379 -2.03 -12.99 -25.51
C ASP A 379 -1.41 -11.82 -24.75
N PHE A 380 -2.03 -11.49 -23.61
CA PHE A 380 -1.53 -10.47 -22.69
C PHE A 380 -0.41 -11.02 -21.80
N ILE A 381 0.62 -10.19 -21.57
CA ILE A 381 1.73 -10.45 -20.66
C ILE A 381 1.81 -9.39 -19.58
N ILE A 382 2.28 -9.82 -18.40
CA ILE A 382 2.38 -8.98 -17.22
C ILE A 382 3.84 -8.58 -17.00
N GLY A 383 4.08 -7.31 -16.68
CA GLY A 383 5.39 -6.81 -16.27
C GLY A 383 5.91 -7.54 -15.04
N GLY A 384 7.16 -7.97 -15.08
CA GLY A 384 7.79 -8.82 -14.07
C GLY A 384 7.78 -10.32 -14.41
N ALA A 385 6.99 -10.78 -15.37
CA ALA A 385 7.02 -12.17 -15.83
C ALA A 385 8.33 -12.48 -16.57
N ILE A 386 8.86 -13.70 -16.40
CA ILE A 386 10.14 -14.11 -17.01
C ILE A 386 9.85 -14.94 -18.26
N ASN A 387 10.41 -14.53 -19.39
CA ASN A 387 10.36 -15.30 -20.62
C ASN A 387 11.27 -16.54 -20.50
N ARG A 388 10.79 -17.74 -20.84
CA ARG A 388 11.56 -18.99 -20.69
C ARG A 388 12.15 -19.49 -22.00
N ASP A 389 11.36 -19.57 -23.07
CA ASP A 389 11.71 -20.46 -24.19
C ASP A 389 12.20 -19.74 -25.43
N SER A 390 11.56 -18.64 -25.84
CA SER A 390 11.74 -18.08 -27.18
C SER A 390 11.50 -16.57 -27.18
N PRO A 391 12.25 -15.80 -28.01
CA PRO A 391 12.05 -14.36 -28.07
C PRO A 391 10.64 -14.04 -28.56
N ILE A 392 10.02 -13.05 -27.93
CA ILE A 392 8.70 -12.54 -28.30
C ILE A 392 8.78 -11.03 -28.54
N THR A 393 8.01 -10.54 -29.51
CA THR A 393 7.76 -9.11 -29.69
C THR A 393 6.46 -8.75 -28.98
N VAL A 394 6.51 -7.75 -28.11
CA VAL A 394 5.38 -7.30 -27.30
C VAL A 394 5.15 -5.83 -27.54
N ARG A 395 3.90 -5.45 -27.81
CA ARG A 395 3.47 -4.05 -27.82
C ARG A 395 3.07 -3.65 -26.42
N LEU A 396 3.65 -2.57 -25.91
CA LEU A 396 3.40 -2.07 -24.56
C LEU A 396 2.00 -1.46 -24.46
N ASP A 397 1.21 -1.95 -23.51
CA ASP A 397 -0.16 -1.46 -23.27
C ASP A 397 -0.23 -0.56 -22.03
N LYS A 398 0.53 -0.87 -20.97
CA LYS A 398 0.59 -0.07 -19.74
C LYS A 398 2.02 0.05 -19.23
N LEU A 399 2.39 1.23 -18.74
CA LEU A 399 3.74 1.55 -18.26
C LEU A 399 3.72 2.20 -16.87
N GLY A 400 4.85 2.11 -16.18
CA GLY A 400 5.05 2.75 -14.87
C GLY A 400 3.97 2.39 -13.85
N GLN A 401 3.30 3.41 -13.31
CA GLN A 401 2.26 3.26 -12.29
C GLN A 401 0.98 2.58 -12.80
N GLU A 402 0.79 2.42 -14.10
CA GLU A 402 -0.40 1.78 -14.66
C GLU A 402 -0.29 0.27 -14.78
N THR A 403 0.91 -0.29 -14.58
CA THR A 403 1.16 -1.74 -14.65
C THR A 403 0.44 -2.51 -13.54
N VAL A 404 0.15 -3.79 -13.80
CA VAL A 404 -0.44 -4.72 -12.81
C VAL A 404 0.47 -4.83 -11.58
N LEU A 405 1.78 -4.95 -11.76
CA LEU A 405 2.74 -5.05 -10.66
C LEU A 405 2.75 -3.79 -9.78
N ALA A 406 2.72 -2.59 -10.39
CA ALA A 406 2.58 -1.34 -9.64
C ALA A 406 1.23 -1.28 -8.91
N GLY A 407 0.16 -1.79 -9.53
CA GLY A 407 -1.14 -1.97 -8.88
C GLY A 407 -1.09 -2.85 -7.64
N ILE A 408 -0.42 -4.00 -7.71
CA ILE A 408 -0.24 -4.93 -6.58
C ILE A 408 0.59 -4.29 -5.48
N SER A 409 1.68 -3.61 -5.84
CA SER A 409 2.51 -2.88 -4.88
C SER A 409 1.68 -1.84 -4.10
N ARG A 410 0.84 -1.06 -4.78
CA ARG A 410 -0.09 -0.11 -4.13
C ARG A 410 -1.10 -0.78 -3.21
N LEU A 411 -1.67 -1.93 -3.61
CA LEU A 411 -2.61 -2.66 -2.75
C LEU A 411 -1.92 -3.11 -1.46
N LEU A 412 -0.70 -3.62 -1.56
CA LEU A 412 0.12 -3.99 -0.41
C LEU A 412 0.46 -2.77 0.46
N GLU A 413 0.83 -1.65 -0.15
CA GLU A 413 1.12 -0.39 0.56
C GLU A 413 -0.09 0.14 1.31
N ARG A 414 -1.25 0.19 0.66
CA ARG A 414 -2.52 0.64 1.25
C ARG A 414 -2.90 -0.24 2.44
N ALA A 415 -2.77 -1.55 2.30
CA ALA A 415 -3.08 -2.50 3.36
C ALA A 415 -2.15 -2.39 4.57
N GLN A 416 -0.86 -2.10 4.34
CA GLN A 416 0.10 -1.86 5.41
C GLN A 416 -0.05 -0.46 6.04
N GLY A 417 -0.59 0.51 5.30
CA GLY A 417 -0.83 1.89 5.72
C GLY A 417 -2.03 2.08 6.64
N GLU A 418 -3.07 1.27 6.46
CA GLU A 418 -4.29 1.41 7.22
C GLU A 418 -4.14 0.91 8.66
N LYS A 419 -4.44 1.77 9.64
CA LYS A 419 -4.42 1.39 11.06
C LYS A 419 -5.69 0.59 11.40
N PRO A 420 -5.60 -0.71 11.76
CA PRO A 420 -6.78 -1.50 12.10
C PRO A 420 -7.47 -0.95 13.34
N GLN A 421 -8.80 -1.03 13.39
CA GLN A 421 -9.62 -0.43 14.45
C GLN A 421 -9.22 -0.95 15.83
N ILE A 422 -8.88 -2.24 15.95
CA ILE A 422 -8.41 -2.83 17.21
C ILE A 422 -7.09 -2.22 17.70
N ALA A 423 -6.18 -1.82 16.82
CA ALA A 423 -4.95 -1.11 17.20
C ALA A 423 -5.25 0.34 17.65
N GLN A 424 -6.24 0.99 17.04
CA GLN A 424 -6.70 2.31 17.47
C GLN A 424 -7.38 2.23 18.84
N LEU A 425 -8.19 1.19 19.07
CA LEU A 425 -8.83 0.91 20.35
C LEU A 425 -7.78 0.63 21.43
N ALA A 426 -6.80 -0.23 21.15
CA ALA A 426 -5.70 -0.51 22.06
C ALA A 426 -4.93 0.76 22.46
N ASN A 427 -4.64 1.65 21.50
CA ASN A 427 -3.99 2.93 21.77
C ASN A 427 -4.87 3.87 22.62
N ARG A 428 -6.19 3.89 22.40
CA ARG A 428 -7.12 4.69 23.19
C ARG A 428 -7.20 4.18 24.64
N VAL A 429 -7.29 2.86 24.81
CA VAL A 429 -7.30 2.21 26.13
C VAL A 429 -5.97 2.44 26.86
N ALA A 430 -4.84 2.39 26.14
CA ALA A 430 -3.52 2.65 26.72
C ALA A 430 -3.42 4.05 27.34
N GLY A 431 -3.99 5.08 26.72
CA GLY A 431 -4.00 6.43 27.29
C GLY A 431 -4.76 6.52 28.62
N TRP A 432 -5.95 5.90 28.71
CA TRP A 432 -6.71 5.83 29.96
C TRP A 432 -6.01 4.97 31.02
N PHE A 433 -5.37 3.89 30.62
CA PHE A 433 -4.54 3.07 31.50
C PHE A 433 -3.38 3.88 32.09
N VAL A 434 -2.66 4.66 31.28
CA VAL A 434 -1.57 5.54 31.76
C VAL A 434 -2.11 6.62 32.69
N ALA A 435 -3.27 7.22 32.38
CA ALA A 435 -3.91 8.19 33.26
C ALA A 435 -4.23 7.57 34.64
N GLY A 436 -4.84 6.38 34.64
CA GLY A 436 -5.14 5.63 35.86
C GLY A 436 -3.86 5.27 36.63
N LEU A 437 -2.82 4.81 35.93
CA LEU A 437 -1.51 4.52 36.52
C LEU A 437 -0.90 5.75 37.20
N LEU A 438 -0.91 6.91 36.54
CA LEU A 438 -0.37 8.14 37.11
C LEU A 438 -1.17 8.60 38.34
N ALA A 439 -2.50 8.46 38.31
CA ALA A 439 -3.34 8.74 39.48
C ALA A 439 -3.02 7.79 40.65
N VAL A 440 -2.85 6.49 40.38
CA VAL A 440 -2.44 5.50 41.40
C VAL A 440 -1.04 5.83 41.91
N ALA A 441 -0.08 6.15 41.04
CA ALA A 441 1.27 6.52 41.45
C ALA A 441 1.27 7.77 42.34
N LEU A 442 0.44 8.77 42.04
CA LEU A 442 0.28 9.96 42.88
C LEU A 442 -0.34 9.63 44.23
N ALA A 443 -1.36 8.77 44.26
CA ALA A 443 -2.00 8.32 45.50
C ALA A 443 -1.02 7.50 46.38
N VAL A 444 -0.25 6.61 45.77
CA VAL A 444 0.82 5.84 46.44
C VAL A 444 1.87 6.79 47.00
N PHE A 445 2.36 7.73 46.18
CA PHE A 445 3.33 8.73 46.65
C PHE A 445 2.78 9.53 47.83
N GLY A 446 1.54 10.03 47.73
CA GLY A 446 0.90 10.81 48.79
C GLY A 446 0.73 10.01 50.09
N TYR A 447 0.24 8.77 50.01
CA TYR A 447 0.06 7.91 51.18
C TYR A 447 1.39 7.63 51.89
N TRP A 448 2.41 7.20 51.14
CA TRP A 448 3.70 6.87 51.72
C TRP A 448 4.46 8.11 52.16
N HIS A 449 4.31 9.25 51.48
CA HIS A 449 4.93 10.50 51.93
C HIS A 449 4.44 10.94 53.31
N LEU A 450 3.17 10.67 53.64
CA LEU A 450 2.59 10.99 54.95
C LEU A 450 3.00 10.01 56.07
N HIS A 451 3.21 8.73 55.75
CA HIS A 451 3.48 7.69 56.76
C HIS A 451 4.98 7.33 56.88
N ARG A 452 5.68 7.18 55.75
CA ARG A 452 7.09 6.78 55.65
C ARG A 452 7.75 7.49 54.45
N PRO A 453 8.16 8.77 54.60
CA PRO A 453 8.61 9.61 53.48
C PRO A 453 9.87 9.08 52.78
N ASP A 454 10.74 8.36 53.50
CA ASP A 454 11.96 7.78 52.94
C ASP A 454 11.68 6.68 51.91
N ASP A 455 10.55 5.97 52.04
CA ASP A 455 10.16 4.87 51.15
C ASP A 455 9.27 5.35 49.98
N ALA A 456 8.65 6.53 50.11
CA ALA A 456 7.61 7.02 49.20
C ALA A 456 8.07 7.10 47.74
N LEU A 457 9.28 7.61 47.51
CA LEU A 457 9.85 7.74 46.18
C LEU A 457 10.12 6.36 45.56
N TRP A 458 10.71 5.43 46.32
CA TRP A 458 11.07 4.11 45.81
C TRP A 458 9.85 3.25 45.49
N ILE A 459 8.85 3.26 46.35
CA ILE A 459 7.60 2.52 46.13
C ILE A 459 6.87 3.08 44.90
N THR A 460 6.83 4.40 44.74
CA THR A 460 6.21 5.05 43.57
C THR A 460 6.96 4.69 42.28
N LEU A 461 8.29 4.71 42.31
CA LEU A 461 9.10 4.30 41.16
C LEU A 461 8.87 2.82 40.81
N SER A 462 8.76 1.92 41.79
CA SER A 462 8.44 0.51 41.55
C SER A 462 7.09 0.35 40.84
N VAL A 463 6.07 1.12 41.25
CA VAL A 463 4.76 1.14 40.59
C VAL A 463 4.90 1.62 39.14
N LEU A 464 5.61 2.72 38.89
CA LEU A 464 5.78 3.26 37.53
C LEU A 464 6.53 2.29 36.60
N VAL A 465 7.50 1.52 37.13
CA VAL A 465 8.32 0.58 36.36
C VAL A 465 7.57 -0.72 36.05
N VAL A 466 6.89 -1.31 37.05
CA VAL A 466 6.26 -2.64 36.89
C VAL A 466 5.09 -2.63 35.91
N THR A 467 4.43 -1.49 35.74
CA THR A 467 3.19 -1.38 34.95
C THR A 467 3.40 -1.04 33.49
N CYS A 468 4.63 -1.11 32.91
CA CYS A 468 4.77 -0.77 31.48
C CYS A 468 3.90 -1.68 30.61
N PRO A 469 2.89 -1.16 29.89
CA PRO A 469 2.06 -1.97 28.99
C PRO A 469 2.75 -2.23 27.64
N CYS A 470 4.09 -2.17 27.62
CA CYS A 470 4.95 -2.22 26.44
C CYS A 470 4.60 -3.39 25.49
N ALA A 471 4.28 -4.57 26.03
CA ALA A 471 3.91 -5.75 25.25
C ALA A 471 2.51 -5.66 24.61
N LEU A 472 1.56 -5.02 25.31
CA LEU A 472 0.17 -4.91 24.88
C LEU A 472 0.03 -4.02 23.62
N SER A 473 0.78 -2.91 23.57
CA SER A 473 0.77 -2.00 22.42
C SER A 473 1.45 -2.58 21.17
N LEU A 474 2.24 -3.65 21.33
CA LEU A 474 3.06 -4.23 20.25
C LEU A 474 2.44 -5.47 19.60
N ALA A 475 1.67 -6.26 20.37
CA ALA A 475 1.19 -7.56 19.91
C ALA A 475 0.39 -7.46 18.61
N THR A 476 -0.56 -6.53 18.53
CA THR A 476 -1.46 -6.40 17.37
C THR A 476 -0.74 -5.95 16.10
N PRO A 477 0.04 -4.84 16.05
CA PRO A 477 0.69 -4.44 14.80
C PRO A 477 1.67 -5.50 14.25
N VAL A 478 2.39 -6.21 15.14
CA VAL A 478 3.31 -7.27 14.72
C VAL A 478 2.56 -8.46 14.14
N ALA A 479 1.50 -8.92 14.81
CA ALA A 479 0.67 -10.02 14.32
C ALA A 479 0.05 -9.68 12.95
N MET A 480 -0.49 -8.46 12.78
CA MET A 480 -1.09 -8.03 11.52
C MET A 480 -0.07 -7.94 10.39
N THR A 481 1.09 -7.31 10.62
CA THR A 481 2.11 -7.18 9.58
C THR A 481 2.66 -8.56 9.18
N ALA A 482 2.85 -9.47 10.15
CA ALA A 482 3.26 -10.84 9.87
C ALA A 482 2.20 -11.61 9.06
N THR A 483 0.91 -11.45 9.40
CA THR A 483 -0.21 -12.08 8.70
C THR A 483 -0.29 -11.62 7.25
N VAL A 484 -0.26 -10.30 7.00
CA VAL A 484 -0.23 -9.73 5.65
C VAL A 484 0.94 -10.30 4.84
N GLY A 485 2.14 -10.36 5.44
CA GLY A 485 3.31 -10.93 4.78
C GLY A 485 3.19 -12.43 4.45
N VAL A 486 2.52 -13.23 5.30
CA VAL A 486 2.25 -14.66 5.03
C VAL A 486 1.22 -14.80 3.91
N LEU A 487 0.10 -14.09 3.99
CA LEU A 487 -0.97 -14.16 3.00
C LEU A 487 -0.49 -13.73 1.62
N THR A 488 0.34 -12.68 1.54
CA THR A 488 0.93 -12.23 0.28
C THR A 488 1.77 -13.33 -0.38
N ARG A 489 2.55 -14.10 0.40
CA ARG A 489 3.32 -15.24 -0.11
C ARG A 489 2.45 -16.42 -0.55
N MET A 490 1.20 -16.48 -0.09
CA MET A 490 0.21 -17.47 -0.51
C MET A 490 -0.64 -16.98 -1.69
N GLY A 491 -0.32 -15.83 -2.30
CA GLY A 491 -1.10 -15.24 -3.39
C GLY A 491 -2.37 -14.51 -2.94
N VAL A 492 -2.54 -14.27 -1.64
CA VAL A 492 -3.71 -13.56 -1.08
C VAL A 492 -3.31 -12.12 -0.73
N LEU A 493 -3.76 -11.18 -1.54
CA LEU A 493 -3.51 -9.76 -1.36
C LEU A 493 -4.59 -9.13 -0.47
N THR A 494 -4.19 -8.77 0.74
CA THR A 494 -5.04 -8.00 1.64
C THR A 494 -5.03 -6.54 1.22
N THR A 495 -6.18 -5.87 1.16
CA THR A 495 -6.28 -4.45 0.78
C THR A 495 -6.49 -3.53 1.98
N ARG A 496 -7.11 -4.05 3.04
CA ARG A 496 -7.46 -3.32 4.26
C ARG A 496 -7.16 -4.15 5.50
N GLY A 497 -6.55 -3.54 6.52
CA GLY A 497 -6.22 -4.23 7.76
C GLY A 497 -7.45 -4.74 8.53
N HIS A 498 -8.57 -4.00 8.49
CA HIS A 498 -9.82 -4.42 9.14
C HIS A 498 -10.47 -5.64 8.49
N ALA A 499 -10.27 -5.85 7.18
CA ALA A 499 -10.86 -6.96 6.45
C ALA A 499 -10.45 -8.33 7.04
N LEU A 500 -9.20 -8.46 7.51
CA LEU A 500 -8.73 -9.69 8.16
C LEU A 500 -9.42 -9.97 9.49
N GLU A 501 -9.66 -8.93 10.29
CA GLU A 501 -10.35 -9.06 11.58
C GLU A 501 -11.80 -9.50 11.37
N THR A 502 -12.47 -8.88 10.41
CA THR A 502 -13.86 -9.19 10.08
C THR A 502 -13.98 -10.55 9.40
N LEU A 503 -13.03 -10.93 8.55
CA LEU A 503 -13.01 -12.24 7.90
C LEU A 503 -12.87 -13.37 8.91
N ALA A 504 -12.05 -13.18 9.96
CA ALA A 504 -11.94 -14.14 11.05
C ALA A 504 -13.24 -14.33 11.85
N ARG A 505 -14.23 -13.44 11.68
CA ARG A 505 -15.55 -13.51 12.31
C ARG A 505 -16.66 -13.82 11.30
N ALA A 506 -16.34 -14.01 10.01
CA ALA A 506 -17.33 -14.24 8.98
C ALA A 506 -18.11 -15.53 9.27
N THR A 507 -19.44 -15.43 9.17
CA THR A 507 -20.36 -16.56 9.36
C THR A 507 -20.82 -17.12 8.03
N ASP A 508 -20.76 -16.32 6.97
CA ASP A 508 -21.27 -16.65 5.64
C ASP A 508 -20.26 -16.25 4.58
N MET A 509 -20.09 -17.13 3.59
CA MET A 509 -19.33 -16.82 2.39
C MET A 509 -20.24 -16.91 1.17
N VAL A 510 -20.52 -15.76 0.58
CA VAL A 510 -21.35 -15.62 -0.61
C VAL A 510 -20.44 -15.62 -1.83
N PHE A 511 -20.67 -16.54 -2.76
CA PHE A 511 -19.91 -16.66 -4.00
C PHE A 511 -20.75 -16.16 -5.17
N ASP A 512 -20.13 -15.39 -6.06
CA ASP A 512 -20.60 -15.32 -7.43
C ASP A 512 -20.29 -16.63 -8.17
N LYS A 513 -21.05 -16.92 -9.22
CA LYS A 513 -20.81 -18.10 -10.05
C LYS A 513 -19.63 -17.87 -11.01
N THR A 514 -19.75 -16.85 -11.85
CA THR A 514 -18.96 -16.73 -13.08
C THR A 514 -17.59 -16.15 -12.75
N GLY A 515 -16.51 -16.80 -13.20
CA GLY A 515 -15.14 -16.38 -12.91
C GLY A 515 -14.67 -16.62 -11.47
N THR A 516 -15.60 -16.97 -10.57
CA THR A 516 -15.32 -17.28 -9.15
C THR A 516 -15.31 -18.78 -8.91
N LEU A 517 -16.47 -19.46 -8.92
CA LEU A 517 -16.54 -20.92 -8.79
C LEU A 517 -16.25 -21.63 -10.12
N THR A 518 -16.44 -20.91 -11.22
CA THR A 518 -16.12 -21.36 -12.57
C THR A 518 -14.92 -20.61 -13.14
N ARG A 519 -14.37 -21.10 -14.25
CA ARG A 519 -13.18 -20.53 -14.91
C ARG A 519 -13.51 -19.38 -15.88
N GLY A 520 -14.79 -19.10 -16.15
CA GLY A 520 -15.20 -18.16 -17.19
C GLY A 520 -14.92 -18.67 -18.61
N ARG A 521 -14.74 -20.00 -18.77
CA ARG A 521 -14.41 -20.66 -20.03
C ARG A 521 -15.46 -21.72 -20.32
N LEU A 522 -16.14 -21.57 -21.44
CA LEU A 522 -17.10 -22.56 -21.91
C LEU A 522 -16.38 -23.87 -22.28
N SER A 523 -17.02 -24.97 -21.94
CA SER A 523 -16.61 -26.33 -22.28
C SER A 523 -17.83 -27.11 -22.73
N LEU A 524 -17.64 -27.99 -23.72
CA LEU A 524 -18.68 -28.92 -24.15
C LEU A 524 -18.82 -30.03 -23.10
N VAL A 525 -19.92 -30.02 -22.36
CA VAL A 525 -20.20 -30.97 -21.27
C VAL A 525 -21.08 -32.13 -21.69
N GLY A 526 -21.85 -31.98 -22.76
CA GLY A 526 -22.74 -33.02 -23.26
C GLY A 526 -23.08 -32.86 -24.73
N VAL A 527 -23.31 -33.99 -25.40
CA VAL A 527 -23.86 -34.04 -26.76
C VAL A 527 -25.09 -34.94 -26.71
N THR A 528 -26.25 -34.38 -27.01
CA THR A 528 -27.50 -35.14 -27.15
C THR A 528 -27.77 -35.33 -28.64
N PRO A 529 -27.51 -36.52 -29.21
CA PRO A 529 -27.80 -36.77 -30.62
C PRO A 529 -29.30 -36.91 -30.87
N TYR A 530 -29.79 -36.29 -31.95
CA TYR A 530 -31.14 -36.49 -32.50
C TYR A 530 -31.11 -37.27 -33.83
N SER A 531 -29.92 -37.62 -34.29
CA SER A 531 -29.67 -38.44 -35.47
C SER A 531 -28.86 -39.68 -35.10
N ASP A 532 -28.80 -40.66 -36.00
CA ASP A 532 -27.99 -41.88 -35.83
C ASP A 532 -26.47 -41.64 -36.03
N LEU A 533 -26.03 -40.38 -36.17
CA LEU A 533 -24.62 -40.06 -36.33
C LEU A 533 -23.84 -40.32 -35.03
N PRO A 534 -22.61 -40.87 -35.13
CA PRO A 534 -21.72 -40.98 -33.99
C PRO A 534 -21.40 -39.62 -33.38
N GLU A 535 -21.24 -39.57 -32.06
CA GLU A 535 -20.88 -38.35 -31.34
C GLU A 535 -19.57 -37.72 -31.85
N GLU A 536 -18.58 -38.55 -32.19
CA GLU A 536 -17.31 -38.08 -32.77
C GLU A 536 -17.52 -37.32 -34.08
N GLU A 537 -18.42 -37.80 -34.94
CA GLU A 537 -18.71 -37.13 -36.22
C GLU A 537 -19.49 -35.82 -36.00
N ILE A 538 -20.43 -35.80 -35.04
CA ILE A 538 -21.15 -34.59 -34.63
C ILE A 538 -20.16 -33.52 -34.12
N ARG A 539 -19.21 -33.90 -33.25
CA ARG A 539 -18.17 -33.01 -32.74
C ARG A 539 -17.26 -32.50 -33.84
N ALA A 540 -16.84 -33.37 -34.77
CA ALA A 540 -16.01 -32.97 -35.91
C ALA A 540 -16.72 -31.98 -36.84
N LEU A 541 -18.03 -32.15 -37.08
CA LEU A 541 -18.85 -31.22 -37.87
C LEU A 541 -19.00 -29.87 -37.17
N ALA A 542 -19.27 -29.86 -35.87
CA ALA A 542 -19.39 -28.65 -35.08
C ALA A 542 -18.07 -27.86 -35.05
N ALA A 543 -16.94 -28.55 -34.82
CA ALA A 543 -15.60 -27.94 -34.85
C ALA A 543 -15.23 -27.40 -36.24
N GLY A 544 -15.62 -28.10 -37.31
CA GLY A 544 -15.38 -27.67 -38.69
C GLY A 544 -16.15 -26.40 -39.07
N LEU A 545 -17.42 -26.30 -38.68
CA LEU A 545 -18.25 -25.09 -38.90
C LEU A 545 -17.71 -23.86 -38.15
N GLU A 546 -17.16 -24.07 -36.95
CA GLU A 546 -16.69 -23.00 -36.07
C GLU A 546 -15.16 -22.75 -36.21
N GLN A 547 -14.49 -23.36 -37.18
CA GLN A 547 -13.01 -23.33 -37.30
C GLN A 547 -12.42 -21.91 -37.42
N TYR A 548 -13.16 -20.98 -38.00
CA TYR A 548 -12.72 -19.59 -38.25
C TYR A 548 -13.37 -18.57 -37.29
N SER A 549 -14.10 -19.05 -36.28
CA SER A 549 -14.84 -18.21 -35.35
C SER A 549 -14.01 -17.95 -34.09
N GLU A 550 -13.86 -16.67 -33.72
CA GLU A 550 -13.19 -16.26 -32.47
C GLU A 550 -14.14 -16.28 -31.26
N HIS A 551 -15.38 -16.75 -31.44
CA HIS A 551 -16.38 -16.76 -30.38
C HIS A 551 -16.02 -17.79 -29.28
N PRO A 552 -16.26 -17.50 -27.98
CA PRO A 552 -15.95 -18.45 -26.89
C PRO A 552 -16.60 -19.85 -27.05
N ILE A 553 -17.74 -19.91 -27.73
CA ILE A 553 -18.42 -21.17 -28.09
C ILE A 553 -17.60 -22.00 -29.09
N ALA A 554 -17.01 -21.35 -30.10
CA ALA A 554 -16.18 -22.01 -31.10
C ALA A 554 -14.97 -22.69 -30.45
N ALA A 555 -14.27 -21.98 -29.58
CA ALA A 555 -13.16 -22.51 -28.81
C ALA A 555 -13.56 -23.74 -27.96
N ALA A 556 -14.76 -23.71 -27.36
CA ALA A 556 -15.27 -24.83 -26.57
C ALA A 556 -15.56 -26.08 -27.42
N LEU A 557 -16.07 -25.90 -28.64
CA LEU A 557 -16.43 -26.98 -29.58
C LEU A 557 -15.21 -27.58 -30.28
N GLN A 558 -14.14 -26.81 -30.48
CA GLN A 558 -12.89 -27.29 -31.07
C GLN A 558 -12.03 -28.09 -30.06
N LYS A 559 -12.20 -27.86 -28.75
CA LYS A 559 -11.40 -28.49 -27.70
C LYS A 559 -11.64 -30.01 -27.67
N GLY A 560 -10.57 -30.80 -27.85
CA GLY A 560 -10.62 -32.26 -27.84
C GLY A 560 -11.05 -32.91 -29.16
N VAL A 561 -11.02 -32.17 -30.27
CA VAL A 561 -11.25 -32.68 -31.63
C VAL A 561 -9.93 -32.69 -32.40
N ASP A 562 -9.38 -33.86 -32.70
CA ASP A 562 -8.10 -34.02 -33.39
C ASP A 562 -8.18 -33.66 -34.89
N ALA A 563 -9.32 -33.94 -35.52
CA ALA A 563 -9.54 -33.71 -36.94
C ALA A 563 -10.93 -33.09 -37.18
N PRO A 564 -11.02 -31.75 -37.23
CA PRO A 564 -12.25 -31.06 -37.62
C PRO A 564 -12.70 -31.50 -39.02
N ALA A 565 -14.01 -31.60 -39.24
CA ALA A 565 -14.54 -31.92 -40.56
C ALA A 565 -14.24 -30.76 -41.52
N SER A 566 -13.89 -31.08 -42.78
CA SER A 566 -13.75 -30.07 -43.82
C SER A 566 -15.13 -29.53 -44.21
N VAL A 567 -15.44 -28.33 -43.73
CA VAL A 567 -16.70 -27.62 -43.99
C VAL A 567 -16.37 -26.25 -44.56
N GLU A 568 -16.99 -25.91 -45.69
CA GLU A 568 -16.92 -24.57 -46.28
C GLU A 568 -17.89 -23.66 -45.53
N VAL A 569 -17.39 -22.72 -44.73
CA VAL A 569 -18.24 -21.73 -44.04
C VAL A 569 -18.78 -20.73 -45.07
N ILE A 570 -20.10 -20.63 -45.18
CA ILE A 570 -20.78 -19.76 -46.14
C ILE A 570 -21.12 -18.41 -45.49
N GLU A 571 -21.70 -18.46 -44.29
CA GLU A 571 -22.25 -17.28 -43.63
C GLU A 571 -22.18 -17.43 -42.11
N SER A 572 -21.80 -16.35 -41.42
CA SER A 572 -21.88 -16.25 -39.96
C SER A 572 -22.80 -15.10 -39.60
N VAL A 573 -23.87 -15.40 -38.88
CA VAL A 573 -24.88 -14.43 -38.45
C VAL A 573 -24.66 -14.14 -36.97
N PRO A 574 -24.14 -12.94 -36.62
CA PRO A 574 -23.85 -12.57 -35.24
C PRO A 574 -25.04 -12.78 -34.30
N GLY A 575 -24.78 -13.32 -33.11
CA GLY A 575 -25.80 -13.61 -32.10
C GLY A 575 -26.75 -14.75 -32.43
N THR A 576 -26.59 -15.43 -33.58
CA THR A 576 -27.57 -16.39 -34.08
C THR A 576 -26.94 -17.75 -34.43
N GLY A 577 -25.93 -17.79 -35.31
CA GLY A 577 -25.26 -19.04 -35.70
C GLY A 577 -24.43 -18.95 -36.99
N VAL A 578 -23.87 -20.09 -37.41
CA VAL A 578 -23.03 -20.27 -38.59
C VAL A 578 -23.68 -21.25 -39.57
N LEU A 579 -23.66 -20.91 -40.86
CA LEU A 579 -24.06 -21.75 -42.00
C LEU A 579 -22.80 -22.18 -42.76
N GLY A 580 -22.69 -23.47 -43.04
CA GLY A 580 -21.63 -24.01 -43.88
C GLY A 580 -22.12 -25.12 -44.81
N ARG A 581 -21.20 -25.64 -45.62
CA ARG A 581 -21.45 -26.69 -46.60
C ARG A 581 -20.39 -27.78 -46.51
N ARG A 582 -20.84 -29.03 -46.47
CA ARG A 582 -19.98 -30.23 -46.53
C ARG A 582 -20.42 -31.10 -47.69
N GLN A 583 -19.54 -31.37 -48.64
CA GLN A 583 -19.80 -32.26 -49.78
C GLN A 583 -21.09 -31.94 -50.58
N GLY A 584 -21.55 -30.69 -50.55
CA GLY A 584 -22.78 -30.23 -51.21
C GLY A 584 -23.97 -30.01 -50.26
N ASP A 585 -23.97 -30.64 -49.08
CA ASP A 585 -25.05 -30.51 -48.09
C ASP A 585 -24.86 -29.29 -47.19
N LEU A 586 -25.95 -28.58 -46.92
CA LEU A 586 -25.96 -27.41 -46.05
C LEU A 586 -26.13 -27.81 -44.58
N LEU A 587 -25.31 -27.20 -43.72
CA LEU A 587 -25.23 -27.43 -42.28
C LEU A 587 -25.38 -26.10 -41.55
N ARG A 588 -26.15 -26.08 -40.46
CA ARG A 588 -26.26 -24.95 -39.53
C ARG A 588 -25.87 -25.35 -38.13
N ILE A 589 -25.12 -24.49 -37.46
CA ILE A 589 -24.90 -24.52 -36.02
C ILE A 589 -25.32 -23.20 -35.39
N GLY A 590 -26.07 -23.22 -34.30
CA GLY A 590 -26.49 -21.97 -33.64
C GLY A 590 -27.61 -22.13 -32.62
N SER A 591 -28.31 -21.03 -32.35
CA SER A 591 -29.45 -21.00 -31.41
C SER A 591 -30.62 -21.86 -31.91
N LEU A 592 -31.50 -22.28 -30.98
CA LEU A 592 -32.72 -23.01 -31.32
C LEU A 592 -33.60 -22.25 -32.33
N ALA A 593 -33.69 -20.92 -32.20
CA ALA A 593 -34.44 -20.08 -33.12
C ALA A 593 -33.89 -20.16 -34.56
N TYR A 594 -32.56 -20.22 -34.70
CA TYR A 594 -31.91 -20.33 -36.01
C TYR A 594 -32.15 -21.69 -36.69
N ILE A 595 -32.20 -22.76 -35.88
CA ILE A 595 -32.50 -24.10 -36.40
C ILE A 595 -33.97 -24.25 -36.74
N ARG A 596 -34.88 -23.58 -36.01
CA ARG A 596 -36.32 -23.57 -36.29
C ARG A 596 -36.71 -22.98 -37.63
N GLU A 597 -35.85 -22.17 -38.25
CA GLU A 597 -36.06 -21.72 -39.63
C GLU A 597 -36.06 -22.87 -40.65
N TRP A 598 -35.29 -23.94 -40.39
CA TRP A 598 -35.30 -25.16 -41.20
C TRP A 598 -36.25 -26.22 -40.64
N HIS A 599 -36.43 -26.25 -39.33
CA HIS A 599 -37.22 -27.25 -38.62
C HIS A 599 -38.26 -26.60 -37.68
N PRO A 600 -39.37 -26.07 -38.20
CA PRO A 600 -40.34 -25.30 -37.40
C PRO A 600 -41.00 -26.12 -36.29
N ASP A 601 -41.20 -27.42 -36.55
CA ASP A 601 -41.85 -28.36 -35.62
C ASP A 601 -40.88 -28.93 -34.58
N PHE A 602 -39.58 -28.57 -34.65
CA PHE A 602 -38.60 -29.04 -33.68
C PHE A 602 -38.77 -28.30 -32.34
N ASP A 603 -39.20 -29.05 -31.34
CA ASP A 603 -39.27 -28.62 -29.96
C ASP A 603 -38.37 -29.49 -29.10
N ASP A 604 -37.38 -28.86 -28.50
CA ASP A 604 -36.49 -29.51 -27.55
C ASP A 604 -36.96 -29.17 -26.14
N GLN A 605 -37.37 -30.20 -25.39
CA GLN A 605 -37.82 -30.07 -24.00
C GLN A 605 -36.65 -29.95 -23.00
N ALA A 606 -35.46 -29.60 -23.49
CA ALA A 606 -34.27 -29.43 -22.68
C ALA A 606 -34.46 -28.41 -21.55
N PRO A 607 -33.78 -28.59 -20.41
CA PRO A 607 -33.59 -27.51 -19.47
C PRO A 607 -32.98 -26.28 -20.16
N PRO A 608 -33.43 -25.07 -19.83
CA PRO A 608 -32.78 -23.84 -20.29
C PRO A 608 -31.29 -23.83 -19.90
N GLY A 609 -30.40 -23.83 -20.89
CA GLY A 609 -28.95 -23.79 -20.71
C GLY A 609 -28.24 -23.17 -21.92
N ALA A 610 -26.93 -22.96 -21.85
CA ALA A 610 -26.15 -22.54 -23.00
C ALA A 610 -26.01 -23.73 -23.97
N SER A 611 -26.96 -23.87 -24.87
CA SER A 611 -26.96 -24.95 -25.86
C SER A 611 -26.93 -24.39 -27.27
N VAL A 612 -26.13 -25.03 -28.12
CA VAL A 612 -26.16 -24.81 -29.57
C VAL A 612 -26.60 -26.08 -30.27
N TYR A 613 -27.31 -25.92 -31.37
CA TYR A 613 -27.94 -27.00 -32.10
C TYR A 613 -27.26 -27.12 -33.46
N LEU A 614 -26.98 -28.35 -33.87
CA LEU A 614 -26.42 -28.69 -35.16
C LEU A 614 -27.53 -29.34 -36.01
N ALA A 615 -27.74 -28.87 -37.24
CA ALA A 615 -28.76 -29.41 -38.13
C ALA A 615 -28.35 -29.38 -39.61
N THR A 616 -28.91 -30.29 -40.39
CA THR A 616 -28.97 -30.20 -41.86
C THR A 616 -30.33 -29.64 -42.29
N GLN A 617 -30.54 -29.42 -43.58
CA GLN A 617 -31.89 -29.06 -44.09
C GLN A 617 -32.94 -30.15 -43.87
N GLN A 618 -32.54 -31.40 -43.65
CA GLN A 618 -33.44 -32.55 -43.59
C GLN A 618 -33.74 -33.00 -42.16
N THR A 619 -32.80 -32.82 -41.24
CA THR A 619 -32.97 -33.22 -39.84
C THR A 619 -32.09 -32.41 -38.88
N VAL A 620 -32.51 -32.34 -37.62
CA VAL A 620 -31.66 -31.85 -36.53
C VAL A 620 -30.72 -32.98 -36.12
N LEU A 621 -29.41 -32.70 -36.07
CA LEU A 621 -28.38 -33.71 -35.81
C LEU A 621 -28.14 -33.92 -34.32
N ALA A 622 -27.96 -32.82 -33.57
CA ALA A 622 -27.66 -32.88 -32.14
C ALA A 622 -27.86 -31.55 -31.42
N ARG A 623 -28.05 -31.63 -30.09
CA ARG A 623 -27.83 -30.54 -29.14
C ARG A 623 -26.43 -30.67 -28.53
N LEU A 624 -25.67 -29.59 -28.54
CA LEU A 624 -24.37 -29.45 -27.92
C LEU A 624 -24.52 -28.57 -26.67
N GLU A 625 -24.32 -29.16 -25.49
CA GLU A 625 -24.47 -28.49 -24.21
C GLU A 625 -23.15 -27.88 -23.75
N LEU A 626 -23.15 -26.57 -23.57
CA LEU A 626 -21.99 -25.81 -23.13
C LEU A 626 -22.20 -25.39 -21.69
N GLN A 627 -21.16 -25.54 -20.89
CA GLN A 627 -21.15 -25.04 -19.53
C GLN A 627 -19.79 -24.43 -19.22
N ASP A 628 -19.82 -23.42 -18.36
CA ASP A 628 -18.60 -22.86 -17.80
C ASP A 628 -17.90 -23.91 -16.91
N GLU A 629 -16.63 -24.15 -17.17
CA GLU A 629 -15.84 -25.18 -16.50
C GLU A 629 -15.71 -24.85 -15.01
N LEU A 630 -16.12 -25.77 -14.14
CA LEU A 630 -15.94 -25.63 -12.69
C LEU A 630 -14.46 -25.64 -12.34
N ARG A 631 -14.08 -24.85 -11.34
CA ARG A 631 -12.73 -24.94 -10.76
C ARG A 631 -12.56 -26.28 -10.06
N PRO A 632 -11.51 -27.06 -10.35
CA PRO A 632 -11.30 -28.35 -9.70
C PRO A 632 -11.15 -28.20 -8.17
N GLU A 633 -10.56 -27.08 -7.72
CA GLU A 633 -10.38 -26.73 -6.31
C GLU A 633 -11.67 -26.27 -5.59
N ALA A 634 -12.76 -25.95 -6.30
CA ALA A 634 -13.95 -25.33 -5.70
C ALA A 634 -14.63 -26.24 -4.68
N ARG A 635 -14.75 -27.54 -4.97
CA ARG A 635 -15.40 -28.50 -4.06
C ARG A 635 -14.66 -28.60 -2.73
N GLU A 636 -13.34 -28.81 -2.78
CA GLU A 636 -12.49 -28.93 -1.59
C GLU A 636 -12.52 -27.65 -0.74
N ALA A 637 -12.50 -26.48 -1.39
CA ALA A 637 -12.61 -25.20 -0.71
C ALA A 637 -13.94 -25.08 0.06
N LEU A 638 -15.06 -25.43 -0.56
CA LEU A 638 -16.40 -25.35 0.08
C LEU A 638 -16.57 -26.37 1.21
N GLU A 639 -16.01 -27.56 1.09
CA GLU A 639 -15.99 -28.56 2.16
C GLU A 639 -15.18 -28.05 3.38
N THR A 640 -14.03 -27.42 3.12
CA THR A 640 -13.20 -26.81 4.17
C THR A 640 -13.95 -25.68 4.89
N LEU A 641 -14.68 -24.83 4.15
CA LEU A 641 -15.47 -23.75 4.73
C LEU A 641 -16.60 -24.25 5.63
N ASN A 642 -17.34 -25.27 5.17
CA ASN A 642 -18.35 -25.92 5.99
C ASN A 642 -17.74 -26.52 7.28
N GLY A 643 -16.55 -27.11 7.19
CA GLY A 643 -15.82 -27.64 8.35
C GLY A 643 -15.39 -26.56 9.37
N LEU A 644 -15.21 -25.32 8.91
CA LEU A 644 -14.95 -24.15 9.76
C LEU A 644 -16.23 -23.51 10.32
N GLY A 645 -17.42 -24.01 9.96
CA GLY A 645 -18.70 -23.46 10.37
C GLY A 645 -19.12 -22.19 9.60
N VAL A 646 -18.51 -21.94 8.44
CA VAL A 646 -18.86 -20.84 7.55
C VAL A 646 -19.81 -21.37 6.47
N GLU A 647 -21.00 -20.78 6.35
CA GLU A 647 -22.03 -21.24 5.41
C GLU A 647 -21.75 -20.71 3.98
N PRO A 648 -21.51 -21.58 2.99
CA PRO A 648 -21.39 -21.17 1.60
C PRO A 648 -22.76 -20.90 0.97
N ARG A 649 -22.86 -19.80 0.23
CA ARG A 649 -24.07 -19.35 -0.48
C ARG A 649 -23.70 -18.97 -1.91
N LEU A 650 -24.60 -19.20 -2.88
CA LEU A 650 -24.35 -18.90 -4.30
C LEU A 650 -25.35 -17.86 -4.82
N LEU A 651 -24.85 -16.77 -5.39
CA LEU A 651 -25.66 -15.78 -6.10
C LEU A 651 -25.21 -15.69 -7.55
N SER A 652 -26.16 -15.65 -8.49
CA SER A 652 -25.83 -15.50 -9.90
C SER A 652 -26.95 -14.83 -10.69
N GLY A 653 -26.57 -14.08 -11.73
CA GLY A 653 -27.51 -13.52 -12.71
C GLY A 653 -28.02 -14.54 -13.73
N ASP A 654 -27.41 -15.73 -13.78
CA ASP A 654 -27.78 -16.78 -14.72
C ASP A 654 -29.14 -17.40 -14.42
N ASN A 655 -29.64 -18.20 -15.36
CA ASN A 655 -30.92 -18.87 -15.22
C ASN A 655 -30.91 -19.94 -14.10
N GLU A 656 -32.09 -20.25 -13.55
CA GLU A 656 -32.26 -21.20 -12.45
C GLU A 656 -31.59 -22.57 -12.71
N PRO A 657 -31.77 -23.22 -13.88
CA PRO A 657 -31.17 -24.54 -14.10
C PRO A 657 -29.64 -24.52 -14.06
N ALA A 658 -29.00 -23.51 -14.66
CA ALA A 658 -27.53 -23.42 -14.68
C ALA A 658 -26.95 -23.18 -13.28
N VAL A 659 -27.63 -22.38 -12.45
CA VAL A 659 -27.19 -22.11 -11.08
C VAL A 659 -27.43 -23.32 -10.18
N ALA A 660 -28.60 -23.97 -10.30
CA ALA A 660 -28.95 -25.17 -9.53
C ALA A 660 -27.96 -26.31 -9.80
N GLN A 661 -27.57 -26.52 -11.07
CA GLN A 661 -26.60 -27.55 -11.44
C GLN A 661 -25.23 -27.30 -10.80
N VAL A 662 -24.75 -26.05 -10.78
CA VAL A 662 -23.49 -25.71 -10.11
C VAL A 662 -23.61 -25.87 -8.59
N ALA A 663 -24.73 -25.45 -8.00
CA ALA A 663 -24.99 -25.60 -6.57
C ALA A 663 -25.03 -27.08 -6.16
N GLU A 664 -25.72 -27.93 -6.92
CA GLU A 664 -25.78 -29.38 -6.69
C GLU A 664 -24.41 -30.03 -6.86
N ALA A 665 -23.70 -29.70 -7.94
CA ALA A 665 -22.35 -30.19 -8.19
C ALA A 665 -21.42 -29.83 -7.03
N LEU A 666 -21.54 -28.64 -6.44
CA LEU A 666 -20.67 -28.18 -5.36
C LEU A 666 -21.22 -28.41 -3.93
N GLY A 667 -22.43 -28.96 -3.79
CA GLY A 667 -23.08 -29.21 -2.50
C GLY A 667 -23.56 -27.94 -1.78
N ILE A 668 -23.80 -26.84 -2.50
CA ILE A 668 -24.31 -25.58 -1.95
C ILE A 668 -25.82 -25.66 -1.79
N ARG A 669 -26.33 -25.46 -0.57
CA ARG A 669 -27.77 -25.59 -0.27
C ARG A 669 -28.58 -24.31 -0.50
N ASP A 670 -27.97 -23.15 -0.27
CA ASP A 670 -28.62 -21.85 -0.39
C ASP A 670 -28.06 -21.13 -1.62
N TYR A 671 -28.84 -21.12 -2.70
CA TYR A 671 -28.47 -20.45 -3.94
C TYR A 671 -29.63 -19.60 -4.46
N ARG A 672 -29.31 -18.55 -5.22
CA ARG A 672 -30.30 -17.73 -5.95
C ARG A 672 -29.84 -17.44 -7.36
N ALA A 673 -30.72 -17.71 -8.32
CA ALA A 673 -30.51 -17.40 -9.72
C ALA A 673 -31.24 -16.12 -10.14
N ARG A 674 -30.96 -15.65 -11.36
CA ARG A 674 -31.57 -14.46 -11.98
C ARG A 674 -31.48 -13.20 -11.11
N GLN A 675 -30.38 -13.08 -10.36
CA GLN A 675 -30.15 -11.93 -9.49
C GLN A 675 -29.51 -10.79 -10.27
N LEU A 676 -30.12 -9.61 -10.26
CA LEU A 676 -29.48 -8.37 -10.68
C LEU A 676 -28.46 -7.93 -9.61
N PRO A 677 -27.51 -7.04 -9.94
CA PRO A 677 -26.54 -6.53 -8.95
C PRO A 677 -27.21 -5.93 -7.69
N GLU A 678 -28.35 -5.26 -7.85
CA GLU A 678 -29.14 -4.71 -6.74
C GLU A 678 -29.74 -5.82 -5.86
N ASP A 679 -30.28 -6.89 -6.46
CA ASP A 679 -30.84 -8.03 -5.73
C ASP A 679 -29.76 -8.75 -4.91
N LYS A 680 -28.57 -8.92 -5.48
CA LYS A 680 -27.42 -9.51 -4.78
C LYS A 680 -27.05 -8.67 -3.55
N LEU A 681 -27.01 -7.35 -3.69
CA LEU A 681 -26.68 -6.42 -2.60
C LEU A 681 -27.76 -6.44 -1.51
N ASP A 682 -29.04 -6.47 -1.88
CA ASP A 682 -30.14 -6.54 -0.93
C ASP A 682 -30.16 -7.86 -0.16
N TYR A 683 -29.79 -8.97 -0.79
CA TYR A 683 -29.61 -10.25 -0.10
C TYR A 683 -28.48 -10.19 0.93
N VAL A 684 -27.32 -9.64 0.56
CA VAL A 684 -26.20 -9.42 1.51
C VAL A 684 -26.65 -8.56 2.69
N ARG A 685 -27.36 -7.45 2.43
CA ARG A 685 -27.92 -6.59 3.49
C ARG A 685 -28.94 -7.30 4.36
N GLN A 686 -29.74 -8.21 3.79
CA GLN A 686 -30.70 -8.99 4.55
C GLN A 686 -29.99 -9.90 5.57
N LEU A 687 -28.91 -10.58 5.16
CA LEU A 687 -28.10 -11.40 6.06
C LEU A 687 -27.42 -10.55 7.14
N GLN A 688 -26.86 -9.39 6.77
CA GLN A 688 -26.26 -8.46 7.72
C GLN A 688 -27.26 -7.96 8.77
N ARG A 689 -28.51 -7.66 8.38
CA ARG A 689 -29.58 -7.28 9.32
C ARG A 689 -29.95 -8.40 10.31
N GLN A 690 -29.66 -9.66 9.98
CA GLN A 690 -29.83 -10.79 10.89
C GLN A 690 -28.65 -10.95 11.87
N GLY A 691 -27.66 -10.05 11.82
CA GLY A 691 -26.46 -10.10 12.65
C GLY A 691 -25.37 -11.04 12.12
N ARG A 692 -25.51 -11.51 10.88
CA ARG A 692 -24.52 -12.35 10.21
C ARG A 692 -23.39 -11.49 9.65
N ILE A 693 -22.18 -12.02 9.60
CA ILE A 693 -21.00 -11.33 9.04
C ILE A 693 -20.71 -11.97 7.68
N VAL A 694 -20.87 -11.19 6.62
CA VAL A 694 -20.92 -11.70 5.24
C VAL A 694 -19.63 -11.37 4.49
N ALA A 695 -18.93 -12.41 4.07
CA ALA A 695 -17.84 -12.31 3.09
C ALA A 695 -18.39 -12.55 1.68
N MET A 696 -18.14 -11.64 0.74
CA MET A 696 -18.53 -11.77 -0.67
C MET A 696 -17.30 -12.08 -1.53
N VAL A 697 -17.38 -13.12 -2.36
CA VAL A 697 -16.35 -13.53 -3.32
C VAL A 697 -16.86 -13.29 -4.73
N GLY A 698 -16.12 -12.54 -5.55
CA GLY A 698 -16.55 -12.20 -6.90
C GLY A 698 -15.41 -11.83 -7.85
N ASP A 699 -15.74 -11.66 -9.13
CA ASP A 699 -14.79 -11.32 -10.19
C ASP A 699 -14.58 -9.80 -10.35
N GLY A 700 -15.21 -8.97 -9.52
CA GLY A 700 -14.99 -7.53 -9.42
C GLY A 700 -15.60 -6.65 -10.53
N VAL A 701 -16.00 -7.21 -11.68
CA VAL A 701 -16.51 -6.41 -12.82
C VAL A 701 -18.01 -6.16 -12.68
N ASN A 702 -18.78 -7.23 -12.51
CA ASN A 702 -20.25 -7.16 -12.42
C ASN A 702 -20.75 -7.08 -10.96
N ASP A 703 -19.88 -7.39 -10.01
CA ASP A 703 -20.23 -7.51 -8.59
C ASP A 703 -19.71 -6.35 -7.72
N ALA A 704 -19.16 -5.29 -8.32
CA ALA A 704 -18.59 -4.16 -7.58
C ALA A 704 -19.54 -3.57 -6.52
N PRO A 705 -20.84 -3.34 -6.79
CA PRO A 705 -21.77 -2.82 -5.78
C PRO A 705 -21.98 -3.78 -4.59
N VAL A 706 -22.00 -5.09 -4.85
CA VAL A 706 -22.22 -6.13 -3.84
C VAL A 706 -20.96 -6.32 -3.00
N LEU A 707 -19.79 -6.35 -3.65
CA LEU A 707 -18.49 -6.39 -2.99
C LEU A 707 -18.32 -5.19 -2.06
N ALA A 708 -18.69 -3.99 -2.50
CA ALA A 708 -18.62 -2.78 -1.67
C ALA A 708 -19.60 -2.79 -0.47
N GLY A 709 -20.72 -3.52 -0.58
CA GLY A 709 -21.73 -3.63 0.47
C GLY A 709 -21.51 -4.74 1.49
N ALA A 710 -20.61 -5.70 1.22
CA ALA A 710 -20.28 -6.79 2.11
C ALA A 710 -19.39 -6.36 3.29
N ASP A 711 -19.38 -7.13 4.38
CA ASP A 711 -18.50 -6.86 5.53
C ASP A 711 -17.03 -7.13 5.18
N VAL A 712 -16.81 -8.13 4.33
CA VAL A 712 -15.52 -8.44 3.70
C VAL A 712 -15.72 -8.78 2.23
N SER A 713 -14.85 -8.28 1.38
CA SER A 713 -14.89 -8.55 -0.07
C SER A 713 -13.60 -9.25 -0.49
N ILE A 714 -13.73 -10.31 -1.26
CA ILE A 714 -12.64 -11.11 -1.82
C ILE A 714 -12.80 -11.08 -3.33
N ALA A 715 -11.90 -10.38 -4.02
CA ALA A 715 -11.94 -10.28 -5.47
C ALA A 715 -10.96 -11.27 -6.11
N MET A 716 -11.39 -11.94 -7.18
CA MET A 716 -10.53 -12.82 -7.98
C MET A 716 -9.54 -11.99 -8.84
N GLY A 717 -8.39 -12.59 -9.20
CA GLY A 717 -7.22 -11.88 -9.75
C GLY A 717 -7.48 -10.97 -10.96
N GLY A 718 -8.39 -11.31 -11.87
CA GLY A 718 -8.77 -10.46 -13.01
C GLY A 718 -9.60 -9.22 -12.64
N GLY A 719 -10.27 -9.26 -11.48
CA GLY A 719 -11.18 -8.23 -10.96
C GLY A 719 -10.60 -7.25 -9.97
N ALA A 720 -9.42 -7.56 -9.42
CA ALA A 720 -8.82 -6.82 -8.32
C ALA A 720 -8.50 -5.34 -8.67
N GLN A 721 -8.43 -4.98 -9.95
CA GLN A 721 -8.29 -3.59 -10.40
C GLN A 721 -9.61 -2.80 -10.39
N LEU A 722 -10.76 -3.45 -10.61
CA LEU A 722 -12.08 -2.80 -10.71
C LEU A 722 -12.81 -2.76 -9.36
N ALA A 723 -12.60 -3.75 -8.49
CA ALA A 723 -13.06 -3.71 -7.09
C ALA A 723 -12.40 -2.58 -6.24
N GLN A 724 -11.54 -1.76 -6.85
CA GLN A 724 -10.89 -0.59 -6.25
C GLN A 724 -11.78 0.66 -6.19
N ALA A 725 -12.82 0.73 -7.03
CA ALA A 725 -13.66 1.93 -7.22
C ALA A 725 -14.60 2.21 -6.04
#